data_AF-A0A8C5ZK82-F1
#
_entry.id   AF-A0A8C5ZK82-F1
#
_cell.length_a   1.000
_cell.length_b   1.000
_cell.length_c   1.000
_cell.angle_alpha   90.00
_cell.angle_beta   90.00
_cell.angle_gamma   90.00
#
_symmetry.space_group_name_H-M   'P 1'
#
loop_
_entity.id
_entity.type
_entity.pdbx_description
1 polymer ?
#
loop_
_entity_poly.entity_id
_entity_poly.type
_entity_poly.pdbx_seq_one_letter_code
_entity_poly.pdbx_strand_id
1 'polypeptide(L)'
;MFKTLPEKEAFRALTLALQLMASFHDIVAYLFSFVQLGNCPAGVEFPVSSDPLRGDWGGTEDIGSELQELQKMLDSLKSPQDPTQVAQALLLRRDVMFLQFDAAVRHLIRIFLAAGNIPAYQSITDGMCHGLPPLSNSLRKSIFASQLGLPQPLDPRSLQASVLFPWRAFLEDGGPFPVISSSPDTLEYNMQLCLCGLSDRDRKVAHGELVGVQLLMEDVLSSCHMTMEDPLGWQAILDKNTQPEWSKVPGIKSQFQSSPKISKLLEGRCDVVTSFALLRSFLMLWKQLEVLKDHWGQLKLGDQDISSASFHKQYSELYEADILYPSMKAIARQMGKEDEFERLIINSQSILPPKGASEIEIKTQQLQKLLENIEIHMIQEVLRKVNKEITLVLSEKSKEESTLPTDLWKHQVMKENFSVARPQIVEKFIQKLMENYQDSGPEITFRKDHLEACLLSLGCDVMARERSNFETYSMCYEHVLQHTRQKLCQKEQELEVLQRSQVPPEDHAGQVAELSHDMIMEITALRAQLTDLEEENINLKKQIKEEVQEECEALVQALFMTCLHRKEKLNENWLNLTQKVCELISEVRTEGITNMKELRKKWGSARPDEGIKENAAKEQLLALEQDNRSLAALVCKVRSLGLWRQAVQQTHFRGQLSRAEKESIRSKKECLRIKLMAEQEAGLFGQQLLALRQALASAQADNARMRKRQDDQAQLLKELEHRVTQEAVTRQQLDVIKTSSMAKLLEEVGHKEQQLQLLTEEAERASKLGQLQRRKMERDLRQTRSRLAQERSVKLDAFQRIEELQSQLPDTEQLSIQRSSPGGLISQAHCSLSSASTLSRYSHQHFLKTNLMGNKITRRIQRPKTVPIKHKKRTDKVFLPNVTGDVQLTAFQVQTAPSRIPFGSDCFS
;
A
#
# COMPACT_ATOMS: atom_id res chain seq x y z
N MET A 1 3.81 46.36 7.69
CA MET A 1 4.02 46.87 6.33
C MET A 1 2.70 47.20 5.62
N PHE A 2 1.66 46.35 5.67
CA PHE A 2 0.44 46.52 4.86
C PHE A 2 -0.81 47.07 5.61
N LYS A 3 -0.68 47.53 6.87
CA LYS A 3 -1.81 47.92 7.73
C LYS A 3 -2.61 49.14 7.24
N THR A 4 -2.07 49.90 6.29
CA THR A 4 -2.67 51.14 5.76
C THR A 4 -3.36 50.96 4.42
N LEU A 5 -3.34 49.76 3.84
CA LEU A 5 -3.94 49.45 2.54
C LEU A 5 -5.34 48.82 2.69
N PRO A 6 -6.25 49.01 1.72
CA PRO A 6 -7.51 48.26 1.63
C PRO A 6 -7.26 46.75 1.68
N GLU A 7 -8.15 45.98 2.30
CA GLU A 7 -7.94 44.54 2.57
C GLU A 7 -7.53 43.72 1.33
N LYS A 8 -8.17 43.95 0.18
CA LYS A 8 -7.84 43.29 -1.09
C LYS A 8 -6.44 43.65 -1.60
N GLU A 9 -6.05 44.91 -1.47
CA GLU A 9 -4.74 45.41 -1.89
C GLU A 9 -3.65 44.98 -0.92
N ALA A 10 -3.95 44.98 0.38
CA ALA A 10 -3.09 44.47 1.43
C ALA A 10 -2.83 42.97 1.24
N PHE A 11 -3.87 42.19 0.91
CA PHE A 11 -3.73 40.77 0.59
C PHE A 11 -2.86 40.57 -0.65
N ARG A 12 -3.15 41.26 -1.76
CA ARG A 12 -2.33 41.18 -3.00
C ARG A 12 -0.87 41.57 -2.75
N ALA A 13 -0.63 42.64 -2.01
CA ALA A 13 0.71 43.10 -1.67
C ALA A 13 1.45 42.10 -0.77
N LEU A 14 0.76 41.52 0.22
CA LEU A 14 1.31 40.47 1.08
C LEU A 14 1.65 39.21 0.28
N THR A 15 0.74 38.74 -0.58
CA THR A 15 0.96 37.58 -1.45
C THR A 15 2.18 37.79 -2.35
N LEU A 16 2.28 38.95 -3.02
CA LEU A 16 3.41 39.27 -3.88
C LEU A 16 4.72 39.38 -3.09
N ALA A 17 4.71 40.01 -1.92
CA ALA A 17 5.90 40.12 -1.06
C ALA A 17 6.38 38.74 -0.58
N LEU A 18 5.44 37.87 -0.18
CA LEU A 18 5.76 36.49 0.22
C LEU A 18 6.28 35.68 -0.96
N GLN A 19 5.70 35.80 -2.16
CA GLN A 19 6.17 35.11 -3.36
C GLN A 19 7.58 35.53 -3.76
N LEU A 20 7.89 36.83 -3.70
CA LEU A 20 9.22 37.37 -3.95
C LEU A 20 10.24 36.83 -2.94
N MET A 21 9.95 37.01 -1.65
CA MET A 21 10.85 36.60 -0.58
C MET A 21 11.07 35.08 -0.56
N ALA A 22 10.00 34.29 -0.73
CA ALA A 22 10.11 32.83 -0.77
C ALA A 22 10.91 32.35 -1.98
N SER A 23 10.59 32.84 -3.18
CA SER A 23 11.31 32.41 -4.40
C SER A 23 12.79 32.78 -4.35
N PHE A 24 13.11 33.98 -3.85
CA PHE A 24 14.50 34.42 -3.69
C PHE A 24 15.23 33.62 -2.60
N HIS A 25 14.59 33.42 -1.45
CA HIS A 25 15.12 32.58 -0.37
C HIS A 25 15.47 31.18 -0.87
N ASP A 26 14.56 30.54 -1.60
CA ASP A 26 14.75 29.17 -2.10
C ASP A 26 15.88 29.07 -3.13
N ILE A 27 16.03 30.08 -4.00
CA ILE A 27 17.16 30.15 -4.94
C ILE A 27 18.48 30.27 -4.18
N VAL A 28 18.57 31.16 -3.20
CA VAL A 28 19.78 31.34 -2.39
C VAL A 28 20.08 30.08 -1.60
N ALA A 29 19.08 29.49 -0.95
CA ALA A 29 19.20 28.23 -0.21
C ALA A 29 19.70 27.10 -1.11
N TYR A 30 19.22 27.01 -2.35
CA TYR A 30 19.69 26.03 -3.33
C TYR A 30 21.16 26.22 -3.65
N LEU A 31 21.60 27.46 -3.92
CA LEU A 31 23.00 27.75 -4.23
C LEU A 31 23.93 27.35 -3.08
N PHE A 32 23.55 27.65 -1.83
CA PHE A 32 24.30 27.21 -0.65
C PHE A 32 24.31 25.69 -0.51
N SER A 33 23.14 25.05 -0.65
CA SER A 33 22.99 23.59 -0.59
C SER A 33 23.86 22.90 -1.65
N PHE A 34 23.90 23.44 -2.87
CA PHE A 34 24.67 22.92 -3.99
C PHE A 34 26.18 22.98 -3.73
N VAL A 35 26.69 24.09 -3.19
CA VAL A 35 28.10 24.21 -2.79
C VAL A 35 28.44 23.25 -1.65
N GLN A 36 27.50 23.02 -0.71
CA GLN A 36 27.69 22.06 0.38
C GLN A 36 27.72 20.60 -0.10
N LEU A 37 27.03 20.24 -1.19
CA LEU A 37 27.14 18.89 -1.78
C LEU A 37 28.58 18.54 -2.18
N GLY A 38 29.40 19.55 -2.51
CA GLY A 38 30.83 19.40 -2.83
C GLY A 38 31.75 19.26 -1.62
N ASN A 39 31.35 19.78 -0.47
CA ASN A 39 32.14 19.73 0.75
C ASN A 39 31.75 18.46 1.51
N CYS A 40 32.46 17.35 1.28
CA CYS A 40 32.26 16.15 2.10
C CYS A 40 32.43 16.51 3.58
N PRO A 41 31.43 16.32 4.45
CA PRO A 41 31.69 16.17 5.87
C PRO A 41 32.26 14.76 6.04
N ALA A 42 33.54 14.59 5.73
CA ALA A 42 34.28 13.56 6.44
C ALA A 42 34.04 13.84 7.93
N GLY A 43 33.67 12.79 8.67
CA GLY A 43 33.17 12.89 10.03
C GLY A 43 33.99 13.83 10.91
N VAL A 44 33.35 14.32 11.96
CA VAL A 44 33.95 15.14 13.02
C VAL A 44 35.04 14.33 13.75
N GLU A 45 36.17 14.07 13.10
CA GLU A 45 37.40 13.51 13.63
C GLU A 45 38.58 14.15 12.88
N PHE A 46 39.24 15.09 13.57
CA PHE A 46 40.56 15.73 13.35
C PHE A 46 41.19 15.89 11.95
N PRO A 47 41.81 17.06 11.66
CA PRO A 47 42.35 17.38 10.34
C PRO A 47 43.73 16.76 10.14
N VAL A 48 43.85 15.69 9.35
CA VAL A 48 45.14 15.27 8.78
C VAL A 48 44.95 14.82 7.33
N SER A 49 44.65 15.77 6.45
CA SER A 49 45.14 15.72 5.07
C SER A 49 44.96 17.08 4.40
N SER A 50 46.07 17.67 3.98
CA SER A 50 46.14 18.90 3.19
C SER A 50 45.78 18.59 1.73
N ASP A 51 44.48 18.47 1.42
CA ASP A 51 43.91 18.85 0.10
C ASP A 51 42.39 18.61 0.09
N PRO A 52 41.56 19.64 0.35
CA PRO A 52 40.16 19.58 -0.01
C PRO A 52 40.06 19.65 -1.53
N LEU A 53 39.42 18.67 -2.17
CA LEU A 53 39.05 18.67 -3.58
C LEU A 53 38.03 19.80 -3.85
N ARG A 54 38.50 21.04 -3.86
CA ARG A 54 37.73 22.30 -3.87
C ARG A 54 37.17 22.67 -5.25
N GLY A 55 37.12 21.73 -6.21
CA GLY A 55 37.00 22.06 -7.64
C GLY A 55 35.75 21.58 -8.37
N ASP A 56 35.01 20.59 -7.85
CA ASP A 56 34.07 19.88 -8.71
C ASP A 56 32.61 20.38 -8.62
N TRP A 57 32.12 20.82 -7.46
CA TRP A 57 30.68 21.21 -7.26
C TRP A 57 30.46 22.73 -7.10
N GLY A 58 31.41 23.53 -7.55
CA GLY A 58 31.40 24.99 -7.39
C GLY A 58 31.88 25.43 -6.00
N GLY A 59 32.75 26.44 -5.98
CA GLY A 59 33.28 27.02 -4.75
C GLY A 59 32.32 28.05 -4.15
N THR A 60 32.62 28.53 -2.93
CA THR A 60 31.89 29.69 -2.37
C THR A 60 32.01 30.96 -3.23
N GLU A 61 33.02 31.02 -4.10
CA GLU A 61 33.21 32.09 -5.10
C GLU A 61 32.14 32.05 -6.21
N ASP A 62 31.57 30.88 -6.50
CA ASP A 62 30.54 30.71 -7.55
C ASP A 62 29.14 31.20 -7.10
N ILE A 63 28.90 31.30 -5.78
CA ILE A 63 27.64 31.88 -5.27
C ILE A 63 27.55 33.35 -5.70
N GLY A 64 28.65 34.09 -5.61
CA GLY A 64 28.70 35.50 -6.00
C GLY A 64 28.45 35.71 -7.50
N SER A 65 28.98 34.82 -8.34
CA SER A 65 28.76 34.88 -9.79
C SER A 65 27.32 34.51 -10.16
N GLU A 66 26.75 33.46 -9.58
CA GLU A 66 25.34 33.07 -9.79
C GLU A 66 24.35 34.17 -9.36
N LEU A 67 24.60 34.84 -8.22
CA LEU A 67 23.79 35.98 -7.78
C LEU A 67 23.93 37.20 -8.69
N GLN A 68 25.14 37.45 -9.22
CA GLN A 68 25.35 38.50 -10.20
C GLN A 68 24.62 38.20 -11.52
N GLU A 69 24.59 36.93 -11.95
CA GLU A 69 23.83 36.50 -13.12
C GLU A 69 22.32 36.58 -12.89
N LEU A 70 21.83 36.25 -11.68
CA LEU A 70 20.45 36.48 -11.28
C LEU A 70 20.09 37.96 -11.36
N GLN A 71 20.97 38.85 -10.89
CA GLN A 71 20.76 40.29 -10.96
C GLN A 71 20.68 40.78 -12.41
N LYS A 72 21.64 40.39 -13.27
CA LYS A 72 21.60 40.73 -14.71
C LYS A 72 20.33 40.23 -15.40
N MET A 73 19.84 39.05 -15.01
CA MET A 73 18.60 38.46 -15.53
C MET A 73 17.36 39.28 -15.11
N LEU A 74 17.34 39.81 -13.88
CA LEU A 74 16.26 40.68 -13.43
C LEU A 74 16.33 42.05 -14.11
N ASP A 75 17.54 42.59 -14.29
CA ASP A 75 17.77 43.88 -14.96
C ASP A 75 17.38 43.83 -16.45
N SER A 76 17.42 42.66 -17.09
CA SER A 76 17.04 42.46 -18.50
C SER A 76 15.54 42.22 -18.74
N LEU A 77 14.71 42.21 -17.69
CA LEU A 77 13.25 42.11 -17.82
C LEU A 77 12.67 43.33 -18.55
N LYS A 78 11.54 43.13 -19.25
CA LYS A 78 10.81 44.21 -19.95
C LYS A 78 10.41 45.36 -19.01
N SER A 79 10.05 45.05 -17.77
CA SER A 79 9.83 46.04 -16.71
C SER A 79 10.38 45.54 -15.37
N PRO A 80 11.65 45.85 -15.02
CA PRO A 80 12.30 45.38 -13.80
C PRO A 80 11.73 46.01 -12.51
N GLN A 81 10.93 47.07 -12.65
CA GLN A 81 10.26 47.76 -11.54
C GLN A 81 8.86 47.19 -11.22
N ASP A 82 8.32 46.28 -12.04
CA ASP A 82 7.04 45.61 -11.76
C ASP A 82 7.27 44.40 -10.84
N PRO A 83 6.81 44.44 -9.57
CA PRO A 83 7.01 43.33 -8.62
C PRO A 83 6.35 42.03 -9.09
N THR A 84 5.33 42.10 -9.95
CA THR A 84 4.63 40.91 -10.45
C THR A 84 5.50 40.14 -11.45
N GLN A 85 6.16 40.86 -12.38
CA GLN A 85 7.07 40.25 -13.35
C GLN A 85 8.33 39.73 -12.68
N VAL A 86 8.89 40.47 -11.72
CA VAL A 86 10.03 40.01 -10.93
C VAL A 86 9.68 38.74 -10.14
N ALA A 87 8.50 38.70 -9.49
CA ALA A 87 8.04 37.51 -8.77
C ALA A 87 7.89 36.31 -9.70
N GLN A 88 7.31 36.51 -10.89
CA GLN A 88 7.14 35.45 -11.88
C GLN A 88 8.48 34.93 -12.41
N ALA A 89 9.43 35.82 -12.72
CA ALA A 89 10.76 35.44 -13.19
C ALA A 89 11.53 34.65 -12.12
N LEU A 90 11.52 35.11 -10.86
CA LEU A 90 12.14 34.40 -9.74
C LEU A 90 11.49 33.04 -9.48
N LEU A 91 10.16 32.96 -9.51
CA LEU A 91 9.44 31.70 -9.34
C LEU A 91 9.83 30.68 -10.43
N LEU A 92 9.86 31.12 -11.69
CA LEU A 92 10.25 30.26 -12.80
C LEU A 92 11.72 29.83 -12.71
N ARG A 93 12.63 30.73 -12.33
CA ARG A 93 14.04 30.38 -12.09
C ARG A 93 14.16 29.33 -10.98
N ARG A 94 13.45 29.50 -9.86
CA ARG A 94 13.38 28.54 -8.76
C ARG A 94 12.91 27.17 -9.23
N ASP A 95 11.78 27.14 -9.96
CA ASP A 95 11.22 25.90 -10.50
C ASP A 95 12.19 25.20 -11.46
N VAL A 96 12.87 25.95 -12.33
CA VAL A 96 13.88 25.40 -13.26
C VAL A 96 15.05 24.77 -12.50
N MET A 97 15.57 25.43 -11.46
CA MET A 97 16.69 24.90 -10.66
C MET A 97 16.32 23.60 -9.95
N PHE A 98 15.13 23.53 -9.33
CA PHE A 98 14.67 22.30 -8.68
C PHE A 98 14.38 21.18 -9.67
N LEU A 99 13.79 21.50 -10.82
CA LEU A 99 13.52 20.51 -11.86
C LEU A 99 14.78 20.00 -12.54
N GLN A 100 15.81 20.83 -12.68
CA GLN A 100 17.12 20.41 -13.19
C GLN A 100 17.73 19.36 -12.26
N PHE A 101 17.72 19.61 -10.95
CA PHE A 101 18.19 18.64 -9.96
C PHE A 101 17.36 17.35 -9.97
N ASP A 102 16.03 17.44 -9.96
CA ASP A 102 15.13 16.28 -9.99
C ASP A 102 15.32 15.45 -11.28
N ALA A 103 15.48 16.09 -12.43
CA ALA A 103 15.75 15.41 -13.70
C ALA A 103 17.10 14.68 -13.68
N ALA A 104 18.16 15.34 -13.19
CA ALA A 104 19.49 14.72 -13.07
C ALA A 104 19.47 13.51 -12.13
N VAL A 105 18.87 13.64 -10.94
CA VAL A 105 18.78 12.55 -9.94
C VAL A 105 18.00 11.35 -10.47
N ARG A 106 16.89 11.56 -11.17
CA ARG A 106 16.12 10.47 -11.80
C ARG A 106 16.89 9.82 -12.94
N HIS A 107 17.64 10.60 -13.72
CA HIS A 107 18.44 10.07 -14.82
C HIS A 107 19.63 9.22 -14.32
N LEU A 108 20.22 9.60 -13.19
CA LEU A 108 21.36 8.90 -12.57
C LEU A 108 21.09 7.43 -12.26
N ILE A 109 19.86 7.08 -11.87
CA ILE A 109 19.43 5.68 -11.65
C ILE A 109 19.87 4.81 -12.82
N ARG A 110 19.56 5.25 -14.05
CA ARG A 110 19.81 4.46 -15.26
C ARG A 110 21.29 4.40 -15.59
N ILE A 111 22.02 5.47 -15.34
CA ILE A 111 23.46 5.51 -15.59
C ILE A 111 24.19 4.54 -14.67
N PHE A 112 23.84 4.51 -13.38
CA PHE A 112 24.44 3.56 -12.46
C PHE A 112 24.05 2.11 -12.78
N LEU A 113 22.80 1.85 -13.16
CA LEU A 113 22.40 0.52 -13.63
C LEU A 113 23.12 0.11 -14.91
N ALA A 114 23.25 1.00 -15.90
CA ALA A 114 23.98 0.75 -17.15
C ALA A 114 25.47 0.51 -16.90
N ALA A 115 26.06 1.20 -15.92
CA ALA A 115 27.43 0.98 -15.48
C ALA A 115 27.61 -0.26 -14.59
N GLY A 116 26.52 -0.94 -14.19
CA GLY A 116 26.53 -2.08 -13.28
C GLY A 116 26.83 -1.73 -11.82
N ASN A 117 26.76 -0.45 -11.44
CA ASN A 117 26.98 0.02 -10.07
C ASN A 117 25.68 -0.06 -9.25
N ILE A 118 25.34 -1.29 -8.81
CA ILE A 118 24.14 -1.59 -8.02
C ILE A 118 24.10 -0.81 -6.68
N PRO A 119 25.19 -0.68 -5.91
CA PRO A 119 25.18 0.08 -4.65
C PRO A 119 24.80 1.56 -4.82
N ALA A 120 25.32 2.22 -5.87
CA ALA A 120 24.98 3.61 -6.16
C ALA A 120 23.53 3.77 -6.63
N TYR A 121 23.05 2.83 -7.46
CA TYR A 121 21.64 2.76 -7.87
C TYR A 121 20.69 2.65 -6.67
N GLN A 122 20.96 1.72 -5.74
CA GLN A 122 20.14 1.53 -4.53
C GLN A 122 20.15 2.79 -3.66
N SER A 123 21.33 3.34 -3.40
CA SER A 123 21.49 4.56 -2.58
C SER A 123 20.69 5.74 -3.13
N ILE A 124 20.75 5.97 -4.45
CA ILE A 124 19.98 7.04 -5.10
C ILE A 124 18.49 6.75 -5.13
N THR A 125 18.09 5.50 -5.37
CA THR A 125 16.67 5.11 -5.41
C THR A 125 16.02 5.31 -4.05
N ASP A 126 16.67 4.86 -2.97
CA ASP A 126 16.20 5.04 -1.60
C ASP A 126 16.21 6.52 -1.19
N GLY A 127 17.31 7.22 -1.50
CA GLY A 127 17.49 8.63 -1.18
C GLY A 127 16.45 9.54 -1.88
N MET A 128 16.15 9.28 -3.15
CA MET A 128 15.25 10.12 -3.92
C MET A 128 13.79 9.98 -3.53
N CYS A 129 13.37 8.82 -3.03
CA CYS A 129 12.00 8.58 -2.56
C CYS A 129 11.62 9.54 -1.43
N HIS A 130 12.60 9.93 -0.62
CA HIS A 130 12.42 10.84 0.51
C HIS A 130 12.89 12.27 0.19
N GLY A 131 13.96 12.43 -0.57
CA GLY A 131 14.59 13.72 -0.84
C GLY A 131 13.94 14.54 -1.96
N LEU A 132 13.41 13.94 -3.03
CA LEU A 132 12.81 14.68 -4.16
C LEU A 132 11.39 15.23 -3.89
N PRO A 133 10.47 14.54 -3.19
CA PRO A 133 9.11 15.05 -2.98
C PRO A 133 9.08 16.46 -2.34
N PRO A 134 9.88 16.77 -1.29
CA PRO A 134 9.95 18.11 -0.72
C PRO A 134 10.51 19.19 -1.64
N LEU A 135 11.36 18.82 -2.61
CA LEU A 135 11.93 19.72 -3.63
C LEU A 135 10.94 19.98 -4.79
N SER A 136 9.81 19.29 -4.80
CA SER A 136 8.79 19.41 -5.84
C SER A 136 7.53 20.07 -5.30
N ASN A 137 6.68 20.56 -6.21
CA ASN A 137 5.34 21.02 -5.86
C ASN A 137 4.39 19.84 -5.53
N SER A 138 4.90 18.67 -5.09
CA SER A 138 4.07 17.54 -4.72
C SER A 138 3.18 17.87 -3.53
N LEU A 139 1.96 17.33 -3.55
CA LEU A 139 1.01 17.47 -2.45
C LEU A 139 1.51 16.61 -1.28
N ARG A 140 1.88 17.26 -0.17
CA ARG A 140 2.20 16.55 1.07
C ARG A 140 0.93 16.48 1.90
N LYS A 141 0.24 15.34 1.83
CA LYS A 141 -0.99 15.11 2.59
C LYS A 141 -0.78 15.36 4.07
N SER A 142 -1.72 16.07 4.70
CA SER A 142 -1.74 16.15 6.16
C SER A 142 -1.96 14.76 6.79
N ILE A 143 -1.46 14.53 8.00
CA ILE A 143 -1.77 13.32 8.77
C ILE A 143 -3.29 13.14 8.94
N PHE A 144 -4.04 14.25 8.97
CA PHE A 144 -5.50 14.28 9.05
C PHE A 144 -6.21 14.04 7.71
N ALA A 145 -5.51 14.15 6.57
CA ALA A 145 -6.08 13.91 5.24
C ALA A 145 -6.48 12.44 5.03
N SER A 146 -5.81 11.50 5.73
CA SER A 146 -6.14 10.07 5.68
C SER A 146 -7.57 9.74 6.14
N GLN A 147 -8.15 10.57 7.00
CA GLN A 147 -9.50 10.39 7.55
C GLN A 147 -10.58 11.09 6.71
N LEU A 148 -10.21 12.10 5.93
CA LEU A 148 -11.12 12.99 5.21
C LEU A 148 -10.65 13.24 3.77
N GLY A 149 -10.32 12.16 3.05
CA GLY A 149 -9.86 12.24 1.67
C GLY A 149 -10.86 12.92 0.73
N LEU A 150 -10.33 13.59 -0.29
CA LEU A 150 -11.12 14.09 -1.41
C LEU A 150 -11.66 12.92 -2.24
N PRO A 151 -12.96 12.94 -2.64
CA PRO A 151 -13.50 11.92 -3.53
C PRO A 151 -12.82 11.98 -4.90
N GLN A 152 -12.23 10.87 -5.34
CA GLN A 152 -11.65 10.76 -6.68
C GLN A 152 -12.74 10.90 -7.75
N PRO A 153 -12.49 11.59 -8.87
CA PRO A 153 -11.17 12.02 -9.38
C PRO A 153 -10.82 13.49 -9.11
N LEU A 154 -11.39 14.15 -8.09
CA LEU A 154 -11.14 15.57 -7.84
C LEU A 154 -9.68 15.83 -7.40
N ASP A 155 -8.99 16.70 -8.13
CA ASP A 155 -7.64 17.17 -7.77
C ASP A 155 -7.72 18.17 -6.59
N PRO A 156 -6.97 17.97 -5.49
CA PRO A 156 -6.90 18.88 -4.36
C PRO A 156 -6.65 20.35 -4.71
N ARG A 157 -5.90 20.64 -5.77
CA ARG A 157 -5.63 22.03 -6.22
C ARG A 157 -6.64 22.56 -7.23
N SER A 158 -7.59 21.74 -7.66
CA SER A 158 -8.62 22.20 -8.58
C SER A 158 -9.54 23.22 -7.90
N LEU A 159 -9.93 24.24 -8.66
CA LEU A 159 -10.93 25.20 -8.22
C LEU A 159 -12.22 24.48 -7.78
N GLN A 160 -12.59 23.42 -8.51
CA GLN A 160 -13.77 22.62 -8.22
C GLN A 160 -13.69 21.89 -6.86
N ALA A 161 -12.55 21.31 -6.51
CA ALA A 161 -12.34 20.70 -5.19
C ALA A 161 -12.34 21.74 -4.07
N SER A 162 -11.71 22.91 -4.30
CA SER A 162 -11.68 24.00 -3.33
C SER A 162 -13.07 24.60 -3.04
N VAL A 163 -13.98 24.57 -4.01
CA VAL A 163 -15.37 25.06 -3.86
C VAL A 163 -16.27 24.00 -3.24
N LEU A 164 -16.20 22.75 -3.71
CA LEU A 164 -17.09 21.67 -3.25
C LEU A 164 -16.67 21.10 -1.89
N PHE A 165 -15.36 20.99 -1.64
CA PHE A 165 -14.81 20.42 -0.43
C PHE A 165 -13.63 21.26 0.11
N PRO A 166 -13.87 22.52 0.52
CA PRO A 166 -12.80 23.48 0.84
C PRO A 166 -11.83 22.95 1.88
N TRP A 167 -12.35 22.35 2.95
CA TRP A 167 -11.55 21.78 4.04
C TRP A 167 -10.79 20.52 3.64
N ARG A 168 -11.34 19.69 2.74
CA ARG A 168 -10.64 18.48 2.29
C ARG A 168 -9.56 18.81 1.27
N ALA A 169 -9.84 19.74 0.36
CA ALA A 169 -8.86 20.32 -0.55
C ALA A 169 -7.71 20.98 0.21
N PHE A 170 -8.04 21.77 1.24
CA PHE A 170 -7.04 22.39 2.11
C PHE A 170 -6.21 21.37 2.91
N LEU A 171 -6.80 20.28 3.42
CA LEU A 171 -6.05 19.24 4.15
C LEU A 171 -5.17 18.36 3.25
N GLU A 172 -5.55 18.22 1.99
CA GLU A 172 -4.78 17.49 0.98
C GLU A 172 -3.66 18.35 0.36
N ASP A 173 -3.79 19.69 0.37
CA ASP A 173 -2.80 20.67 -0.12
C ASP A 173 -1.92 21.28 0.99
N GLY A 174 -2.41 21.31 2.23
CA GLY A 174 -1.68 21.73 3.40
C GLY A 174 -0.88 20.58 4.00
N GLY A 175 0.41 20.81 4.27
CA GLY A 175 1.29 19.86 4.94
C GLY A 175 0.75 19.34 6.28
N PRO A 176 1.52 18.50 7.00
CA PRO A 176 1.06 17.85 8.24
C PRO A 176 0.49 18.81 9.29
N PHE A 177 0.88 20.10 9.26
CA PHE A 177 0.32 21.16 10.09
C PHE A 177 0.25 22.50 9.32
N PRO A 178 -0.88 23.24 9.38
CA PRO A 178 -1.05 24.52 8.66
C PRO A 178 -0.11 25.67 9.05
N VAL A 179 0.72 25.51 10.10
CA VAL A 179 1.46 26.61 10.75
C VAL A 179 2.97 26.33 10.87
N ILE A 180 3.46 25.17 10.41
CA ILE A 180 4.90 24.91 10.45
C ILE A 180 5.51 25.55 9.21
N SER A 181 6.15 26.71 9.39
CA SER A 181 7.11 27.23 8.42
C SER A 181 8.18 26.17 8.19
N SER A 182 8.35 25.71 6.95
CA SER A 182 9.49 24.89 6.54
C SER A 182 10.77 25.55 7.05
N SER A 183 11.52 24.87 7.91
CA SER A 183 12.80 25.37 8.39
C SER A 183 13.76 25.54 7.19
N PRO A 184 14.60 26.60 7.19
CA PRO A 184 15.54 26.86 6.10
C PRO A 184 16.51 25.70 5.81
N ASP A 185 16.82 24.87 6.82
CA ASP A 185 17.76 23.73 6.71
C ASP A 185 17.17 22.49 6.00
N THR A 186 15.93 22.56 5.53
CA THR A 186 15.29 21.40 4.85
C THR A 186 15.85 21.15 3.45
N LEU A 187 16.22 22.19 2.70
CA LEU A 187 16.65 22.05 1.31
C LEU A 187 17.98 21.31 1.19
N GLU A 188 18.97 21.71 1.98
CA GLU A 188 20.30 21.08 2.05
C GLU A 188 20.16 19.60 2.38
N TYR A 189 19.43 19.29 3.44
CA TYR A 189 19.17 17.91 3.88
C TYR A 189 18.52 17.07 2.78
N ASN A 190 17.51 17.60 2.09
CA ASN A 190 16.80 16.88 1.03
C ASN A 190 17.69 16.61 -0.20
N MET A 191 18.52 17.58 -0.61
CA MET A 191 19.47 17.41 -1.71
C MET A 191 20.58 16.42 -1.33
N GLN A 192 21.11 16.51 -0.10
CA GLN A 192 22.10 15.55 0.42
C GLN A 192 21.52 14.14 0.53
N LEU A 193 20.27 14.00 0.97
CA LEU A 193 19.59 12.71 1.07
C LEU A 193 19.47 12.02 -0.30
N CYS A 194 19.29 12.78 -1.39
CA CYS A 194 19.24 12.21 -2.74
C CYS A 194 20.57 11.60 -3.19
N LEU A 195 21.70 12.12 -2.69
CA LEU A 195 23.06 11.72 -3.09
C LEU A 195 23.82 11.02 -1.95
N CYS A 196 23.16 10.71 -0.85
CA CYS A 196 23.77 10.04 0.29
C CYS A 196 24.14 8.60 -0.09
N GLY A 197 25.18 8.05 0.54
CA GLY A 197 25.69 6.71 0.21
C GLY A 197 26.54 6.61 -1.06
N LEU A 198 26.64 7.68 -1.87
CA LEU A 198 27.53 7.70 -3.04
C LEU A 198 29.00 7.86 -2.64
N SER A 199 29.86 7.07 -3.28
CA SER A 199 31.32 7.22 -3.20
C SER A 199 31.78 8.54 -3.85
N ASP A 200 32.97 9.03 -3.52
CA ASP A 200 33.51 10.26 -4.13
C ASP A 200 33.58 10.18 -5.67
N ARG A 201 33.82 8.98 -6.22
CA ARG A 201 33.79 8.75 -7.66
C ARG A 201 32.37 8.87 -8.23
N ASP A 202 31.38 8.28 -7.55
CA ASP A 202 29.99 8.31 -8.00
C ASP A 202 29.37 9.70 -7.84
N ARG A 203 29.82 10.48 -6.84
CA ARG A 203 29.46 11.91 -6.73
C ARG A 203 29.96 12.72 -7.92
N LYS A 204 31.14 12.42 -8.48
CA LYS A 204 31.60 13.08 -9.71
C LYS A 204 30.74 12.72 -10.91
N VAL A 205 30.23 11.49 -10.98
CA VAL A 205 29.24 11.08 -12.01
C VAL A 205 27.95 11.88 -11.82
N ALA A 206 27.45 11.98 -10.58
CA ALA A 206 26.27 12.78 -10.26
C ALA A 206 26.42 14.27 -10.65
N HIS A 207 27.58 14.86 -10.36
CA HIS A 207 27.90 16.21 -10.81
C HIS A 207 27.93 16.33 -12.34
N GLY A 208 28.59 15.37 -13.00
CA GLY A 208 28.67 15.30 -14.46
C GLY A 208 27.30 15.28 -15.12
N GLU A 209 26.34 14.56 -14.54
CA GLU A 209 24.95 14.54 -15.03
C GLU A 209 24.21 15.85 -14.81
N LEU A 210 24.40 16.51 -13.67
CA LEU A 210 23.82 17.84 -13.44
C LEU A 210 24.32 18.86 -14.47
N VAL A 211 25.61 18.81 -14.80
CA VAL A 211 26.21 19.61 -15.88
C VAL A 211 25.69 19.16 -17.24
N GLY A 212 25.49 17.86 -17.47
CA GLY A 212 24.89 17.34 -18.69
C GLY A 212 23.48 17.86 -18.94
N VAL A 213 22.63 17.89 -17.90
CA VAL A 213 21.29 18.50 -17.96
C VAL A 213 21.40 20.00 -18.27
N GLN A 214 22.35 20.70 -17.64
CA GLN A 214 22.60 22.12 -17.87
C GLN A 214 22.94 22.42 -19.35
N LEU A 215 23.83 21.63 -19.95
CA LEU A 215 24.21 21.77 -21.37
C LEU A 215 23.02 21.51 -22.30
N LEU A 216 22.20 20.49 -22.00
CA LEU A 216 20.98 20.23 -22.78
C LEU A 216 19.97 21.38 -22.69
N MET A 217 19.85 22.02 -21.53
CA MET A 217 19.02 23.21 -21.37
C MET A 217 19.52 24.38 -22.23
N GLU A 218 20.84 24.56 -22.34
CA GLU A 218 21.46 25.57 -23.21
C GLU A 218 21.23 25.28 -24.70
N ASP A 219 21.32 24.01 -25.10
CA ASP A 219 20.99 23.56 -26.46
C ASP A 219 19.51 23.80 -26.81
N VAL A 220 18.61 23.55 -25.85
CA VAL A 220 17.17 23.83 -26.01
C VAL A 220 16.91 25.31 -26.23
N LEU A 221 17.52 26.19 -25.43
CA LEU A 221 17.42 27.63 -25.63
C LEU A 221 17.97 28.04 -27.01
N SER A 222 19.13 27.50 -27.40
CA SER A 222 19.78 27.75 -28.69
C SER A 222 18.92 27.33 -29.88
N SER A 223 18.20 26.21 -29.76
CA SER A 223 17.30 25.70 -30.81
C SER A 223 16.05 26.58 -31.03
N CYS A 224 15.55 27.23 -29.97
CA CYS A 224 14.40 28.13 -30.02
C CYS A 224 14.72 29.46 -30.72
N HIS A 225 15.97 29.93 -30.66
CA HIS A 225 16.39 31.14 -31.36
C HIS A 225 16.35 31.01 -32.90
N MET A 226 16.26 29.79 -33.43
CA MET A 226 16.21 29.51 -34.87
C MET A 226 14.78 29.31 -35.42
N THR A 227 13.76 29.21 -34.56
CA THR A 227 12.40 28.78 -34.94
C THR A 227 11.28 29.81 -34.74
N MET A 228 11.56 31.01 -34.23
CA MET A 228 10.53 32.05 -34.12
C MET A 228 10.31 32.82 -35.43
N GLU A 229 9.55 32.21 -36.34
CA GLU A 229 8.50 32.89 -37.10
C GLU A 229 7.14 32.34 -36.61
N ASP A 230 6.35 33.23 -35.98
CA ASP A 230 4.96 33.14 -35.50
C ASP A 230 4.40 31.85 -34.83
N PRO A 231 3.99 31.90 -33.53
CA PRO A 231 3.38 30.79 -32.81
C PRO A 231 1.85 30.69 -32.97
N LEU A 232 1.30 30.91 -34.17
CA LEU A 232 -0.14 30.73 -34.43
C LEU A 232 -0.37 30.11 -35.82
N GLY A 233 -0.32 28.78 -35.92
CA GLY A 233 -0.77 28.11 -37.14
C GLY A 233 -0.22 26.70 -37.40
N TRP A 234 -0.35 25.76 -36.47
CA TRP A 234 -0.17 24.33 -36.81
C TRP A 234 -1.45 23.74 -37.44
N GLN A 235 -1.88 24.34 -38.55
CA GLN A 235 -2.84 23.74 -39.48
C GLN A 235 -2.60 24.29 -40.89
N ALA A 236 -1.96 23.46 -41.72
CA ALA A 236 -1.99 23.41 -43.19
C ALA A 236 -0.61 23.15 -43.80
N ILE A 237 -0.62 22.10 -44.61
CA ILE A 237 0.40 21.56 -45.52
C ILE A 237 0.84 22.60 -46.56
N LEU A 238 2.14 22.69 -46.88
CA LEU A 238 2.74 22.43 -48.22
C LEU A 238 3.99 23.29 -48.56
N ASP A 239 5.04 22.56 -48.97
CA ASP A 239 6.18 22.86 -49.87
C ASP A 239 6.75 24.29 -50.04
N LYS A 240 8.09 24.41 -49.89
CA LYS A 240 9.04 24.37 -51.03
C LYS A 240 10.51 24.53 -50.60
N ASN A 241 11.35 23.79 -51.32
CA ASN A 241 12.81 23.75 -51.30
C ASN A 241 13.52 25.11 -51.32
N THR A 242 14.57 25.28 -50.51
CA THR A 242 15.84 25.96 -50.88
C THR A 242 16.96 25.47 -49.94
N GLN A 243 18.00 24.85 -50.48
CA GLN A 243 19.26 24.55 -49.76
C GLN A 243 20.02 25.84 -49.41
N PRO A 244 20.86 25.82 -48.36
CA PRO A 244 22.29 25.92 -48.67
C PRO A 244 23.24 24.98 -47.89
N GLU A 245 24.39 24.81 -48.52
CA GLU A 245 25.56 23.97 -48.27
C GLU A 245 26.23 23.98 -46.87
N TRP A 246 26.96 22.89 -46.64
CA TRP A 246 27.71 22.49 -45.46
C TRP A 246 28.94 23.34 -45.09
N SER A 247 29.38 23.07 -43.86
CA SER A 247 30.77 22.85 -43.40
C SER A 247 31.59 24.04 -42.92
N LYS A 248 31.90 24.01 -41.62
CA LYS A 248 33.27 24.03 -41.10
C LYS A 248 33.27 23.67 -39.61
N VAL A 249 33.94 22.56 -39.30
CA VAL A 249 34.38 22.17 -37.95
C VAL A 249 35.35 23.22 -37.42
N PRO A 250 35.28 23.58 -36.12
CA PRO A 250 36.48 23.83 -35.35
C PRO A 250 36.60 22.78 -34.23
N GLY A 251 37.74 22.09 -34.22
CA GLY A 251 38.08 21.12 -33.18
C GLY A 251 38.15 21.77 -31.80
N ILE A 252 37.50 21.14 -30.82
CA ILE A 252 37.54 21.53 -29.42
C ILE A 252 38.84 20.98 -28.82
N LYS A 253 39.81 21.87 -28.64
CA LYS A 253 40.91 21.65 -27.68
C LYS A 253 40.35 21.80 -26.27
N SER A 254 40.73 20.87 -25.40
CA SER A 254 40.36 20.81 -23.99
C SER A 254 40.73 22.10 -23.24
N GLN A 255 39.72 22.81 -22.77
CA GLN A 255 39.86 23.86 -21.77
C GLN A 255 38.64 23.79 -20.83
N PHE A 256 38.69 22.84 -19.90
CA PHE A 256 37.74 22.79 -18.78
C PHE A 256 38.12 23.88 -17.77
N GLN A 257 37.47 25.03 -17.88
CA GLN A 257 37.38 26.04 -16.83
C GLN A 257 35.93 26.50 -16.77
N SER A 258 35.31 26.34 -15.59
CA SER A 258 34.07 26.96 -15.08
C SER A 258 32.90 27.18 -16.07
N SER A 259 31.78 26.50 -15.82
CA SER A 259 30.43 26.69 -16.37
C SER A 259 30.24 27.73 -17.52
N PRO A 260 29.80 27.31 -18.73
CA PRO A 260 29.43 28.25 -19.79
C PRO A 260 28.07 28.94 -19.53
N LYS A 261 28.10 30.02 -18.74
CA LYS A 261 27.16 31.16 -18.62
C LYS A 261 25.87 31.16 -19.49
N ILE A 262 24.73 30.81 -18.87
CA ILE A 262 23.35 30.97 -19.39
C ILE A 262 23.03 32.42 -19.80
N SER A 263 23.61 33.40 -19.12
CA SER A 263 23.29 34.82 -19.32
C SER A 263 23.76 35.41 -20.64
N LYS A 264 24.83 34.87 -21.24
CA LYS A 264 25.33 35.34 -22.54
C LYS A 264 24.43 34.94 -23.72
N LEU A 265 23.60 33.91 -23.55
CA LEU A 265 22.66 33.43 -24.58
C LEU A 265 21.29 34.12 -24.49
N LEU A 266 20.88 34.53 -23.28
CA LEU A 266 19.65 35.32 -23.09
C LEU A 266 19.73 36.75 -23.64
N GLU A 267 20.91 37.21 -24.04
CA GLU A 267 21.14 38.56 -24.60
C GLU A 267 20.54 38.71 -26.03
N GLY A 268 20.01 37.62 -26.61
CA GLY A 268 19.40 37.59 -27.94
C GLY A 268 17.87 37.46 -27.94
N ARG A 269 17.16 38.60 -28.04
CA ARG A 269 15.78 38.78 -28.55
C ARG A 269 14.60 38.01 -27.91
N CYS A 270 14.81 37.00 -27.05
CA CYS A 270 13.75 36.23 -26.39
C CYS A 270 13.49 36.75 -24.95
N ASP A 271 12.22 36.84 -24.55
CA ASP A 271 11.84 37.33 -23.21
C ASP A 271 12.24 36.31 -22.14
N VAL A 272 12.92 36.77 -21.08
CA VAL A 272 13.49 35.97 -19.97
C VAL A 272 12.44 35.01 -19.40
N VAL A 273 11.21 35.50 -19.23
CA VAL A 273 10.09 34.73 -18.68
C VAL A 273 9.70 33.58 -19.60
N THR A 274 9.64 33.81 -20.91
CA THR A 274 9.38 32.76 -21.92
C THR A 274 10.50 31.72 -21.98
N SER A 275 11.76 32.13 -21.87
CA SER A 275 12.90 31.22 -21.85
C SER A 275 12.84 30.27 -20.65
N PHE A 276 12.59 30.78 -19.44
CA PHE A 276 12.43 29.92 -18.28
C PHE A 276 11.14 29.08 -18.31
N ALA A 277 10.06 29.59 -18.90
CA ALA A 277 8.85 28.81 -19.10
C ALA A 277 9.08 27.62 -20.05
N LEU A 278 9.86 27.82 -21.13
CA LEU A 278 10.29 26.76 -22.04
C LEU A 278 11.15 25.73 -21.31
N LEU A 279 12.17 26.17 -20.58
CA LEU A 279 13.05 25.28 -19.79
C LEU A 279 12.27 24.47 -18.76
N ARG A 280 11.35 25.13 -18.03
CA ARG A 280 10.44 24.45 -17.10
C ARG A 280 9.63 23.38 -17.81
N SER A 281 9.07 23.69 -18.98
CA SER A 281 8.25 22.75 -19.77
C SER A 281 9.09 21.56 -20.25
N PHE A 282 10.30 21.80 -20.73
CA PHE A 282 11.26 20.77 -21.13
C PHE A 282 11.66 19.85 -19.96
N LEU A 283 12.01 20.42 -18.81
CA LEU A 283 12.39 19.64 -17.63
C LEU A 283 11.21 18.87 -17.04
N MET A 284 10.00 19.44 -17.07
CA MET A 284 8.77 18.72 -16.71
C MET A 284 8.51 17.54 -17.65
N LEU A 285 8.68 17.74 -18.95
CA LEU A 285 8.58 16.68 -19.97
C LEU A 285 9.60 15.58 -19.68
N TRP A 286 10.85 15.93 -19.38
CA TRP A 286 11.89 14.96 -19.05
C TRP A 286 11.55 14.20 -17.75
N LYS A 287 11.15 14.89 -16.69
CA LYS A 287 10.70 14.26 -15.45
C LYS A 287 9.57 13.26 -15.69
N GLN A 288 8.54 13.66 -16.45
CA GLN A 288 7.42 12.78 -16.80
C GLN A 288 7.89 11.55 -17.59
N LEU A 289 8.78 11.75 -18.56
CA LEU A 289 9.38 10.66 -19.32
C LEU A 289 10.12 9.67 -18.41
N GLU A 290 10.97 10.13 -17.48
CA GLU A 290 11.69 9.21 -16.59
C GLU A 290 10.76 8.45 -15.63
N VAL A 291 9.77 9.12 -15.04
CA VAL A 291 8.78 8.47 -14.14
C VAL A 291 7.97 7.41 -14.88
N LEU A 292 7.51 7.73 -16.08
CA LEU A 292 6.70 6.79 -16.85
C LEU A 292 7.54 5.65 -17.43
N LYS A 293 8.80 5.90 -17.77
CA LYS A 293 9.76 4.85 -18.17
C LYS A 293 9.96 3.80 -17.09
N ASP A 294 9.97 4.19 -15.82
CA ASP A 294 10.06 3.25 -14.69
C ASP A 294 8.78 2.43 -14.56
N HIS A 295 7.61 3.08 -14.61
CA HIS A 295 6.32 2.39 -14.55
C HIS A 295 6.11 1.43 -15.73
N TRP A 296 6.43 1.87 -16.95
CA TRP A 296 6.39 1.04 -18.16
C TRP A 296 7.34 -0.17 -18.05
N GLY A 297 8.53 0.02 -17.47
CA GLY A 297 9.47 -1.07 -17.18
C GLY A 297 8.89 -2.12 -16.25
N GLN A 298 8.27 -1.69 -15.14
CA GLN A 298 7.58 -2.58 -14.20
C GLN A 298 6.45 -3.37 -14.89
N LEU A 299 5.63 -2.73 -15.72
CA LEU A 299 4.54 -3.40 -16.44
C LEU A 299 5.03 -4.45 -17.44
N LYS A 300 6.14 -4.18 -18.16
CA LYS A 300 6.67 -5.08 -19.20
C LYS A 300 7.47 -6.25 -18.65
N LEU A 301 8.21 -6.06 -17.56
CA LEU A 301 9.10 -7.06 -16.97
C LEU A 301 8.49 -7.79 -15.75
N GLY A 302 7.35 -7.32 -15.23
CA GLY A 302 6.72 -7.84 -14.01
C GLY A 302 7.41 -7.37 -12.72
N ASP A 303 6.84 -7.70 -11.56
CA ASP A 303 7.33 -7.30 -10.22
C ASP A 303 8.67 -7.96 -9.79
N GLN A 304 9.53 -8.38 -10.73
CA GLN A 304 10.87 -8.89 -10.40
C GLN A 304 11.83 -7.73 -10.15
N ASP A 305 12.63 -7.82 -9.08
CA ASP A 305 13.54 -6.75 -8.65
C ASP A 305 14.43 -6.24 -9.80
N ILE A 306 14.24 -4.95 -10.13
CA ILE A 306 14.92 -4.21 -11.22
C ILE A 306 16.45 -4.09 -10.98
N SER A 307 16.94 -4.50 -9.81
CA SER A 307 18.29 -4.21 -9.32
C SER A 307 19.44 -5.02 -9.96
N SER A 308 19.20 -5.76 -11.04
CA SER A 308 20.28 -6.53 -11.72
C SER A 308 20.61 -5.98 -13.11
N ALA A 309 21.90 -5.90 -13.41
CA ALA A 309 22.43 -5.37 -14.68
C ALA A 309 21.91 -6.14 -15.91
N SER A 310 21.58 -7.43 -15.77
CA SER A 310 20.96 -8.20 -16.85
C SER A 310 19.54 -7.73 -17.18
N PHE A 311 18.77 -7.31 -16.17
CA PHE A 311 17.44 -6.77 -16.35
C PHE A 311 17.46 -5.38 -16.97
N HIS A 312 18.43 -4.52 -16.60
CA HIS A 312 18.61 -3.25 -17.31
C HIS A 312 18.91 -3.48 -18.78
N LYS A 313 19.74 -4.47 -19.14
CA LYS A 313 20.02 -4.78 -20.54
C LYS A 313 18.74 -5.19 -21.30
N GLN A 314 17.93 -6.07 -20.73
CA GLN A 314 16.65 -6.47 -21.30
C GLN A 314 15.66 -5.29 -21.39
N TYR A 315 15.61 -4.45 -20.36
CA TYR A 315 14.84 -3.21 -20.35
C TYR A 315 15.28 -2.27 -21.49
N SER A 316 16.58 -2.05 -21.67
CA SER A 316 17.13 -1.21 -22.72
C SER A 316 16.79 -1.73 -24.11
N GLU A 317 16.94 -3.04 -24.34
CA GLU A 317 16.58 -3.68 -25.62
C GLU A 317 15.08 -3.50 -25.93
N LEU A 318 14.21 -3.70 -24.93
CA LEU A 318 12.77 -3.47 -25.09
C LEU A 318 12.44 -1.99 -25.30
N TYR A 319 13.09 -1.08 -24.57
CA TYR A 319 12.85 0.35 -24.71
C TYR A 319 13.30 0.84 -26.09
N GLU A 320 14.43 0.34 -26.58
CA GLU A 320 14.94 0.64 -27.91
C GLU A 320 13.96 0.19 -29.00
N ALA A 321 13.42 -1.03 -28.89
CA ALA A 321 12.51 -1.60 -29.88
C ALA A 321 11.08 -1.02 -29.82
N ASP A 322 10.47 -0.92 -28.63
CA ASP A 322 9.07 -0.55 -28.47
C ASP A 322 8.85 0.98 -28.42
N ILE A 323 9.86 1.75 -28.00
CA ILE A 323 9.75 3.19 -27.74
C ILE A 323 10.70 4.01 -28.60
N LEU A 324 12.02 3.83 -28.46
CA LEU A 324 13.01 4.72 -29.08
C LEU A 324 12.96 4.65 -30.61
N TYR A 325 13.04 3.45 -31.20
CA TYR A 325 13.02 3.27 -32.65
C TYR A 325 11.72 3.81 -33.28
N PRO A 326 10.51 3.45 -32.80
CA PRO A 326 9.27 4.02 -33.33
C PRO A 326 9.21 5.54 -33.18
N SER A 327 9.75 6.10 -32.09
CA SER A 327 9.79 7.55 -31.87
C SER A 327 10.71 8.25 -32.85
N MET A 328 11.93 7.74 -33.03
CA MET A 328 12.90 8.33 -33.97
C MET A 328 12.42 8.21 -35.42
N LYS A 329 11.77 7.09 -35.77
CA LYS A 329 11.15 6.89 -37.08
C LYS A 329 9.99 7.85 -37.33
N ALA A 330 9.15 8.10 -36.31
CA ALA A 330 8.06 9.07 -36.40
C ALA A 330 8.59 10.50 -36.63
N ILE A 331 9.66 10.89 -35.92
CA ILE A 331 10.32 12.19 -36.12
C ILE A 331 10.94 12.26 -37.52
N ALA A 332 11.65 11.22 -37.96
CA ALA A 332 12.23 11.18 -39.30
C ALA A 332 11.16 11.31 -40.39
N ARG A 333 9.97 10.71 -40.19
CA ARG A 333 8.82 10.85 -41.08
C ARG A 333 8.27 12.27 -41.07
N GLN A 334 8.10 12.88 -39.90
CA GLN A 334 7.65 14.29 -39.78
C GLN A 334 8.61 15.24 -40.48
N MET A 335 9.91 14.94 -40.46
CA MET A 335 10.97 15.71 -41.14
C MET A 335 11.17 15.35 -42.62
N GLY A 336 10.45 14.36 -43.16
CA GLY A 336 10.61 13.89 -44.54
C GLY A 336 11.94 13.17 -44.82
N LYS A 337 12.64 12.68 -43.79
CA LYS A 337 13.97 12.03 -43.86
C LYS A 337 13.93 10.54 -43.45
N GLU A 338 12.78 9.88 -43.56
CA GLU A 338 12.59 8.47 -43.14
C GLU A 338 13.60 7.53 -43.83
N ASP A 339 13.81 7.69 -45.15
CA ASP A 339 14.74 6.85 -45.92
C ASP A 339 16.23 7.05 -45.56
N GLU A 340 16.61 8.25 -45.09
CA GLU A 340 17.97 8.54 -44.62
C GLU A 340 18.20 7.93 -43.24
N PHE A 341 17.20 8.01 -42.38
CA PHE A 341 17.22 7.43 -41.04
C PHE A 341 17.29 5.90 -41.07
N GLU A 342 16.46 5.24 -41.90
CA GLU A 342 16.50 3.77 -42.06
C GLU A 342 17.85 3.31 -42.65
N ARG A 343 18.41 4.05 -43.61
CA ARG A 343 19.76 3.77 -44.14
C ARG A 343 20.86 3.92 -43.09
N LEU A 344 20.71 4.86 -42.15
CA LEU A 344 21.66 5.02 -41.05
C LEU A 344 21.58 3.82 -40.09
N ILE A 345 20.38 3.39 -39.69
CA ILE A 345 20.21 2.24 -38.78
C ILE A 345 20.74 0.93 -39.38
N ILE A 346 20.56 0.71 -40.68
CA ILE A 346 21.12 -0.49 -41.34
C ILE A 346 22.66 -0.50 -41.29
N ASN A 347 23.29 0.69 -41.28
CA ASN A 347 24.74 0.86 -41.31
C ASN A 347 25.38 1.03 -39.92
N SER A 348 24.63 1.50 -38.90
CA SER A 348 25.10 1.73 -37.54
C SER A 348 24.32 0.89 -36.52
N GLN A 349 25.03 0.17 -35.65
CA GLN A 349 24.43 -0.66 -34.59
C GLN A 349 23.68 0.15 -33.49
N SER A 350 23.68 1.49 -33.55
CA SER A 350 23.01 2.37 -32.59
C SER A 350 21.92 3.21 -33.23
N ILE A 351 20.81 3.39 -32.52
CA ILE A 351 19.70 4.25 -32.91
C ILE A 351 20.09 5.71 -32.58
N LEU A 352 20.57 6.45 -33.57
CA LEU A 352 20.89 7.87 -33.44
C LEU A 352 19.69 8.73 -33.83
N PRO A 353 19.45 9.87 -33.16
CA PRO A 353 18.36 10.76 -33.54
C PRO A 353 18.53 11.31 -34.97
N PRO A 354 17.43 11.58 -35.69
CA PRO A 354 17.49 12.18 -37.02
C PRO A 354 18.24 13.52 -37.00
N LYS A 355 19.08 13.77 -38.02
CA LYS A 355 19.87 15.01 -38.11
C LYS A 355 18.95 16.24 -38.18
N GLY A 356 19.02 17.07 -37.14
CA GLY A 356 18.22 18.29 -37.00
C GLY A 356 17.02 18.17 -36.05
N ALA A 357 16.79 17.00 -35.44
CA ALA A 357 15.76 16.85 -34.42
C ALA A 357 16.14 17.56 -33.12
N SER A 358 15.20 18.33 -32.56
CA SER A 358 15.40 18.99 -31.27
C SER A 358 15.20 18.00 -30.12
N GLU A 359 15.89 18.22 -29.00
CA GLU A 359 15.76 17.37 -27.81
C GLU A 359 14.34 17.37 -27.22
N ILE A 360 13.61 18.48 -27.38
CA ILE A 360 12.21 18.60 -26.99
C ILE A 360 11.34 17.66 -27.83
N GLU A 361 11.48 17.65 -29.15
CA GLU A 361 10.71 16.78 -30.06
C GLU A 361 11.01 15.31 -29.78
N ILE A 362 12.30 14.97 -29.58
CA ILE A 362 12.76 13.62 -29.23
C ILE A 362 12.05 13.12 -27.97
N LYS A 363 12.11 13.87 -26.87
CA LYS A 363 11.48 13.47 -25.60
C LYS A 363 9.95 13.48 -25.68
N THR A 364 9.35 14.42 -26.42
CA THR A 364 7.89 14.50 -26.60
C THR A 364 7.38 13.27 -27.32
N GLN A 365 8.03 12.86 -28.41
CA GLN A 365 7.63 11.68 -29.16
C GLN A 365 7.84 10.39 -28.36
N GLN A 366 8.95 10.28 -27.61
CA GLN A 366 9.17 9.15 -26.70
C GLN A 366 8.08 9.05 -25.63
N LEU A 367 7.72 10.17 -25.01
CA LEU A 367 6.66 10.24 -24.01
C LEU A 367 5.31 9.81 -24.60
N GLN A 368 4.96 10.34 -25.78
CA GLN A 368 3.72 9.96 -26.46
C GLN A 368 3.67 8.45 -26.72
N LYS A 369 4.74 7.86 -27.27
CA LYS A 369 4.80 6.42 -27.56
C LYS A 369 4.70 5.57 -26.31
N LEU A 370 5.22 6.07 -25.19
CA LEU A 370 5.17 5.38 -23.93
C LEU A 370 3.77 5.46 -23.27
N LEU A 371 3.10 6.61 -23.37
CA LEU A 371 1.69 6.75 -22.97
C LEU A 371 0.77 5.84 -23.78
N GLU A 372 0.94 5.77 -25.11
CA GLU A 372 0.20 4.84 -25.97
C GLU A 372 0.38 3.38 -25.51
N ASN A 373 1.60 2.97 -25.17
CA ASN A 373 1.88 1.61 -24.69
C ASN A 373 1.22 1.33 -23.33
N ILE A 374 1.26 2.28 -22.40
CA ILE A 374 0.61 2.13 -21.09
C ILE A 374 -0.91 2.08 -21.26
N GLU A 375 -1.49 2.92 -22.12
CA GLU A 375 -2.92 2.91 -22.43
C GLU A 375 -3.35 1.57 -23.03
N ILE A 376 -2.59 1.01 -23.97
CA ILE A 376 -2.83 -0.32 -24.52
C ILE A 376 -2.82 -1.38 -23.41
N HIS A 377 -1.86 -1.32 -22.49
CA HIS A 377 -1.81 -2.23 -21.34
C HIS A 377 -3.03 -2.07 -20.42
N MET A 378 -3.45 -0.84 -20.12
CA MET A 378 -4.65 -0.56 -19.32
C MET A 378 -5.90 -1.12 -19.99
N ILE A 379 -6.05 -0.94 -21.30
CA ILE A 379 -7.16 -1.49 -22.10
C ILE A 379 -7.13 -3.02 -22.02
N GLN A 380 -5.98 -3.65 -22.21
CA GLN A 380 -5.84 -5.11 -22.10
C GLN A 380 -6.20 -5.63 -20.71
N GLU A 381 -5.82 -4.91 -19.65
CA GLU A 381 -6.16 -5.29 -18.27
C GLU A 381 -7.66 -5.14 -17.99
N VAL A 382 -8.31 -4.10 -18.51
CA VAL A 382 -9.77 -3.94 -18.46
C VAL A 382 -10.45 -5.08 -19.23
N LEU A 383 -10.00 -5.39 -20.45
CA LEU A 383 -10.53 -6.50 -21.24
C LEU A 383 -10.35 -7.83 -20.50
N ARG A 384 -9.23 -8.06 -19.83
CA ARG A 384 -8.98 -9.26 -19.01
C ARG A 384 -9.95 -9.33 -17.83
N LYS A 385 -10.19 -8.22 -17.12
CA LYS A 385 -11.18 -8.15 -16.03
C LYS A 385 -12.59 -8.43 -16.55
N VAL A 386 -12.99 -7.79 -17.65
CA VAL A 386 -14.27 -8.03 -18.31
C VAL A 386 -14.42 -9.50 -18.72
N ASN A 387 -13.38 -10.11 -19.29
CA ASN A 387 -13.40 -11.53 -19.65
C ASN A 387 -13.52 -12.46 -18.42
N LYS A 388 -12.88 -12.12 -17.29
CA LYS A 388 -13.05 -12.85 -16.03
C LYS A 388 -14.48 -12.74 -15.53
N GLU A 389 -15.05 -11.54 -15.52
CA GLU A 389 -16.46 -11.31 -15.14
C GLU A 389 -17.42 -12.06 -16.07
N ILE A 390 -17.20 -12.02 -17.38
CA ILE A 390 -17.99 -12.80 -18.35
C ILE A 390 -17.86 -14.30 -18.05
N THR A 391 -16.66 -14.79 -17.75
CA THR A 391 -16.45 -16.20 -17.40
C THR A 391 -17.16 -16.57 -16.10
N LEU A 392 -17.12 -15.70 -15.09
CA LEU A 392 -17.86 -15.87 -13.83
C LEU A 392 -19.36 -15.92 -14.10
N VAL A 393 -19.91 -14.97 -14.87
CA VAL A 393 -21.32 -14.93 -15.26
C VAL A 393 -21.73 -16.20 -16.03
N LEU A 394 -20.90 -16.69 -16.96
CA LEU A 394 -21.14 -17.93 -17.69
C LEU A 394 -21.12 -19.15 -16.76
N SER A 395 -20.17 -19.20 -15.83
CA SER A 395 -20.07 -20.28 -14.84
C SER A 395 -21.26 -20.30 -13.88
N GLU A 396 -21.76 -19.13 -13.48
CA GLU A 396 -22.92 -19.01 -12.60
C GLU A 396 -24.22 -19.33 -13.33
N LYS A 397 -24.33 -18.96 -14.61
CA LYS A 397 -25.44 -19.37 -15.48
C LYS A 397 -25.48 -20.88 -15.72
N SER A 398 -24.34 -21.57 -15.64
CA SER A 398 -24.24 -23.02 -15.84
C SER A 398 -24.59 -23.87 -14.60
N LYS A 399 -24.80 -23.23 -13.44
CA LYS A 399 -25.30 -23.91 -12.23
C LYS A 399 -26.83 -24.03 -12.32
N GLU A 400 -27.33 -25.26 -12.51
CA GLU A 400 -28.76 -25.57 -12.73
C GLU A 400 -29.72 -25.16 -11.59
N GLU A 401 -29.23 -24.75 -10.41
CA GLU A 401 -30.07 -24.48 -9.23
C GLU A 401 -30.07 -23.04 -8.69
N SER A 402 -29.36 -22.09 -9.30
CA SER A 402 -29.40 -20.69 -8.85
C SER A 402 -30.34 -19.82 -9.70
N THR A 403 -31.31 -19.18 -9.04
CA THR A 403 -32.10 -18.07 -9.58
C THR A 403 -31.22 -17.09 -10.37
N LEU A 404 -31.75 -16.64 -11.51
CA LEU A 404 -31.06 -15.85 -12.54
C LEU A 404 -30.10 -14.79 -11.97
N PRO A 405 -28.92 -14.57 -12.60
CA PRO A 405 -27.92 -13.59 -12.14
C PRO A 405 -28.45 -12.16 -11.96
N THR A 406 -29.56 -11.77 -12.58
CA THR A 406 -30.20 -10.47 -12.35
C THR A 406 -30.70 -10.27 -10.91
N ASP A 407 -30.94 -11.35 -10.16
CA ASP A 407 -31.36 -11.26 -8.76
C ASP A 407 -30.19 -11.03 -7.77
N LEU A 408 -28.94 -11.24 -8.19
CA LEU A 408 -27.74 -10.87 -7.42
C LEU A 408 -27.43 -9.37 -7.51
N TRP A 409 -27.84 -8.73 -8.61
CA TRP A 409 -27.65 -7.29 -8.88
C TRP A 409 -28.86 -6.45 -8.53
N LYS A 410 -30.02 -7.08 -8.29
CA LYS A 410 -30.99 -6.47 -7.41
C LYS A 410 -30.33 -6.42 -6.04
N HIS A 411 -29.93 -5.23 -5.59
CA HIS A 411 -29.99 -4.98 -4.16
C HIS A 411 -31.30 -5.58 -3.67
N GLN A 412 -31.31 -6.22 -2.50
CA GLN A 412 -32.55 -6.60 -1.85
C GLN A 412 -33.31 -5.30 -1.62
N VAL A 413 -34.02 -4.83 -2.66
CA VAL A 413 -34.80 -3.62 -2.64
C VAL A 413 -35.80 -3.95 -1.56
N MET A 414 -35.78 -3.15 -0.49
CA MET A 414 -36.80 -3.20 0.53
C MET A 414 -38.11 -3.47 -0.20
N LYS A 415 -38.76 -4.59 0.12
CA LYS A 415 -39.96 -5.09 -0.58
C LYS A 415 -41.16 -4.14 -0.47
N GLU A 416 -40.93 -2.93 0.01
CA GLU A 416 -41.87 -1.88 0.28
C GLU A 416 -41.60 -0.77 -0.73
N ASN A 417 -42.38 -0.78 -1.81
CA ASN A 417 -42.41 0.32 -2.76
C ASN A 417 -42.76 1.60 -1.98
N PHE A 418 -41.81 2.53 -1.91
CA PHE A 418 -42.04 3.84 -1.31
C PHE A 418 -42.91 4.67 -2.27
N SER A 419 -44.24 4.51 -2.19
CA SER A 419 -45.16 5.37 -2.91
C SER A 419 -45.86 6.31 -1.93
N VAL A 420 -45.40 7.56 -1.88
CA VAL A 420 -46.17 8.62 -1.22
C VAL A 420 -47.40 8.88 -2.09
N ALA A 421 -48.59 8.52 -1.60
CA ALA A 421 -49.83 8.76 -2.32
C ALA A 421 -50.00 10.27 -2.54
N ARG A 422 -50.15 10.71 -3.81
CA ARG A 422 -50.37 12.13 -4.14
C ARG A 422 -51.69 12.58 -3.51
N PRO A 423 -51.68 13.46 -2.49
CA PRO A 423 -52.91 13.84 -1.81
C PRO A 423 -53.60 14.94 -2.61
N GLN A 424 -54.89 14.75 -2.87
CA GLN A 424 -55.75 15.66 -3.65
C GLN A 424 -56.16 16.92 -2.86
N ILE A 425 -55.21 17.58 -2.21
CA ILE A 425 -55.47 18.69 -1.28
C ILE A 425 -55.96 19.91 -2.03
N VAL A 426 -55.35 20.19 -3.17
CA VAL A 426 -55.69 21.34 -4.01
C VAL A 426 -57.08 21.15 -4.63
N GLU A 427 -57.37 19.95 -5.11
CA GLU A 427 -58.66 19.60 -5.71
C GLU A 427 -59.79 19.68 -4.67
N LYS A 428 -59.56 19.17 -3.46
CA LYS A 428 -60.52 19.28 -2.34
C LYS A 428 -60.72 20.72 -1.87
N PHE A 429 -59.66 21.52 -1.84
CA PHE A 429 -59.74 22.92 -1.46
C PHE A 429 -60.53 23.73 -2.49
N ILE A 430 -60.23 23.56 -3.79
CA ILE A 430 -60.96 24.22 -4.88
C ILE A 430 -62.44 23.81 -4.81
N GLN A 431 -62.73 22.52 -4.63
CA GLN A 431 -64.10 22.06 -4.49
C GLN A 431 -64.84 22.77 -3.35
N LYS A 432 -64.25 22.82 -2.14
CA LYS A 432 -64.85 23.50 -0.98
C LYS A 432 -64.97 25.00 -1.14
N LEU A 433 -63.99 25.65 -1.78
CA LEU A 433 -64.01 27.08 -2.03
C LEU A 433 -65.13 27.45 -3.02
N MET A 434 -65.39 26.57 -3.98
CA MET A 434 -66.44 26.73 -5.00
C MET A 434 -67.83 26.31 -4.51
N GLU A 435 -68.00 25.85 -3.26
CA GLU A 435 -69.32 25.47 -2.73
C GLU A 435 -70.20 26.68 -2.35
N ASN A 436 -69.62 27.81 -1.91
CA ASN A 436 -70.38 29.00 -1.51
C ASN A 436 -69.82 30.31 -2.11
N TYR A 437 -69.58 30.33 -3.42
CA TYR A 437 -69.18 31.55 -4.13
C TYR A 437 -70.39 32.43 -4.49
N GLN A 438 -70.21 33.75 -4.47
CA GLN A 438 -71.16 34.70 -5.02
C GLN A 438 -70.63 35.22 -6.36
N ASP A 439 -71.37 34.96 -7.43
CA ASP A 439 -71.02 35.36 -8.78
C ASP A 439 -71.63 36.73 -9.12
N SER A 440 -70.76 37.73 -9.28
CA SER A 440 -71.14 39.10 -9.63
C SER A 440 -70.89 39.42 -11.12
N GLY A 441 -70.46 38.44 -11.94
CA GLY A 441 -70.09 38.64 -13.34
C GLY A 441 -68.57 38.73 -13.55
N PRO A 442 -67.92 39.92 -13.47
CA PRO A 442 -66.47 40.01 -13.61
C PRO A 442 -65.70 39.66 -12.32
N GLU A 443 -66.37 39.59 -11.17
CA GLU A 443 -65.75 39.39 -9.86
C GLU A 443 -66.48 38.31 -9.05
N ILE A 444 -65.72 37.29 -8.63
CA ILE A 444 -66.18 36.25 -7.71
C ILE A 444 -65.90 36.75 -6.28
N THR A 445 -66.94 36.86 -5.46
CA THR A 445 -66.79 37.29 -4.07
C THR A 445 -67.09 36.14 -3.11
N PHE A 446 -66.25 36.00 -2.08
CA PHE A 446 -66.40 34.99 -1.04
C PHE A 446 -66.73 35.65 0.28
N ARG A 447 -67.69 35.09 1.02
CA ARG A 447 -67.94 35.54 2.40
C ARG A 447 -66.71 35.22 3.26
N LYS A 448 -66.32 36.18 4.10
CA LYS A 448 -65.15 36.06 4.98
C LYS A 448 -65.19 34.79 5.82
N ASP A 449 -66.33 34.49 6.44
CA ASP A 449 -66.51 33.31 7.30
C ASP A 449 -66.34 31.98 6.53
N HIS A 450 -66.76 31.95 5.26
CA HIS A 450 -66.59 30.77 4.41
C HIS A 450 -65.13 30.58 3.98
N LEU A 451 -64.46 31.67 3.58
CA LEU A 451 -63.04 31.63 3.23
C LEU A 451 -62.19 31.20 4.44
N GLU A 452 -62.48 31.71 5.64
CA GLU A 452 -61.81 31.30 6.88
C GLU A 452 -62.03 29.80 7.17
N ALA A 453 -63.25 29.28 7.00
CA ALA A 453 -63.52 27.84 7.14
C ALA A 453 -62.79 26.97 6.10
N CYS A 454 -62.71 27.42 4.84
CA CYS A 454 -61.97 26.73 3.78
C CYS A 454 -60.45 26.72 4.06
N LEU A 455 -59.89 27.83 4.54
CA LEU A 455 -58.48 27.94 4.90
C LEU A 455 -58.14 27.10 6.14
N LEU A 456 -59.02 27.06 7.14
CA LEU A 456 -58.86 26.16 8.30
C LEU A 456 -58.89 24.69 7.86
N SER A 457 -59.82 24.32 6.98
CA SER A 457 -59.86 22.96 6.40
C SER A 457 -58.59 22.63 5.63
N LEU A 458 -58.08 23.56 4.81
CA LEU A 458 -56.83 23.39 4.08
C LEU A 458 -55.66 23.18 5.04
N GLY A 459 -55.59 23.97 6.12
CA GLY A 459 -54.60 23.80 7.18
C GLY A 459 -54.66 22.40 7.81
N CYS A 460 -55.86 21.91 8.12
CA CYS A 460 -56.05 20.55 8.63
C CYS A 460 -55.60 19.47 7.64
N ASP A 461 -55.95 19.61 6.35
CA ASP A 461 -55.60 18.63 5.30
C ASP A 461 -54.08 18.60 5.03
N VAL A 462 -53.42 19.76 5.04
CA VAL A 462 -51.95 19.86 4.93
C VAL A 462 -51.27 19.25 6.14
N MET A 463 -51.73 19.55 7.36
CA MET A 463 -51.16 18.97 8.58
C MET A 463 -51.36 17.45 8.65
N ALA A 464 -52.50 16.94 8.20
CA ALA A 464 -52.75 15.50 8.10
C ALA A 464 -51.80 14.82 7.10
N ARG A 465 -51.54 15.45 5.94
CA ARG A 465 -50.52 14.98 4.99
C ARG A 465 -49.14 14.96 5.62
N GLU A 466 -48.70 16.07 6.22
CA GLU A 466 -47.36 16.13 6.82
C GLU A 466 -47.18 15.08 7.90
N ARG A 467 -48.21 14.86 8.72
CA ARG A 467 -48.20 13.80 9.74
C ARG A 467 -48.07 12.41 9.12
N SER A 468 -48.87 12.11 8.10
CA SER A 468 -48.82 10.81 7.40
C SER A 468 -47.48 10.59 6.67
N ASN A 469 -46.93 11.64 6.05
CA ASN A 469 -45.61 11.60 5.42
C ASN A 469 -44.53 11.35 6.47
N PHE A 470 -44.55 12.08 7.59
CA PHE A 470 -43.60 11.90 8.68
C PHE A 470 -43.66 10.48 9.24
N GLU A 471 -44.85 9.94 9.49
CA GLU A 471 -45.04 8.56 9.94
C GLU A 471 -44.48 7.55 8.91
N THR A 472 -44.72 7.77 7.62
CA THR A 472 -44.21 6.90 6.55
C THR A 472 -42.67 6.94 6.45
N TYR A 473 -42.07 8.12 6.55
CA TYR A 473 -40.61 8.27 6.59
C TYR A 473 -40.02 7.68 7.87
N SER A 474 -40.66 7.91 9.03
CA SER A 474 -40.23 7.35 10.31
C SER A 474 -40.21 5.83 10.28
N MET A 475 -41.29 5.21 9.78
CA MET A 475 -41.38 3.75 9.59
C MET A 475 -40.29 3.23 8.64
N CYS A 476 -40.03 3.93 7.54
CA CYS A 476 -38.96 3.56 6.60
C CYS A 476 -37.58 3.60 7.29
N TYR A 477 -37.27 4.67 8.04
CA TYR A 477 -36.01 4.76 8.76
C TYR A 477 -35.89 3.70 9.86
N GLU A 478 -36.95 3.43 10.61
CA GLU A 478 -36.98 2.35 11.60
C GLU A 478 -36.73 0.98 10.95
N HIS A 479 -37.34 0.70 9.80
CA HIS A 479 -37.11 -0.54 9.06
C HIS A 479 -35.67 -0.65 8.54
N VAL A 480 -35.07 0.45 8.07
CA VAL A 480 -33.65 0.48 7.65
C VAL A 480 -32.74 0.21 8.86
N LEU A 481 -33.02 0.83 10.00
CA LEU A 481 -32.30 0.62 11.26
C LEU A 481 -32.42 -0.82 11.76
N GLN A 482 -33.61 -1.41 11.72
CA GLN A 482 -33.81 -2.80 12.10
C GLN A 482 -33.10 -3.77 11.16
N HIS A 483 -33.16 -3.53 9.85
CA HIS A 483 -32.47 -4.36 8.86
C HIS A 483 -30.94 -4.28 8.99
N THR A 484 -30.39 -3.07 9.17
CA THR A 484 -28.95 -2.89 9.40
C THR A 484 -28.51 -3.54 10.71
N ARG A 485 -29.31 -3.44 11.77
CA ARG A 485 -29.05 -4.12 13.05
C ARG A 485 -29.07 -5.64 12.91
N GLN A 486 -30.04 -6.21 12.19
CA GLN A 486 -30.06 -7.65 11.91
C GLN A 486 -28.84 -8.09 11.10
N LYS A 487 -28.47 -7.34 10.07
CA LYS A 487 -27.31 -7.64 9.23
C LYS A 487 -26.00 -7.52 10.01
N LEU A 488 -25.90 -6.56 10.92
CA LEU A 488 -24.78 -6.42 11.85
C LEU A 488 -24.68 -7.65 12.76
N CYS A 489 -25.78 -8.03 13.43
CA CYS A 489 -25.78 -9.23 14.29
C CYS A 489 -25.43 -10.51 13.53
N GLN A 490 -25.88 -10.62 12.27
CA GLN A 490 -25.54 -11.76 11.41
C GLN A 490 -24.05 -11.78 11.05
N LYS A 491 -23.47 -10.60 10.77
CA LYS A 491 -22.02 -10.46 10.53
C LYS A 491 -21.19 -10.68 11.78
N GLU A 492 -21.66 -10.25 12.95
CA GLU A 492 -21.03 -10.54 14.25
C GLU A 492 -21.03 -12.06 14.52
N GLN A 493 -22.12 -12.76 14.24
CA GLN A 493 -22.17 -14.22 14.35
C GLN A 493 -21.24 -14.92 13.35
N GLU A 494 -21.16 -14.45 12.10
CA GLU A 494 -20.19 -14.96 11.12
C GLU A 494 -18.75 -14.73 11.61
N LEU A 495 -18.47 -13.57 12.22
CA LEU A 495 -17.18 -13.24 12.83
C LEU A 495 -16.88 -14.15 14.03
N GLU A 496 -17.83 -14.38 14.93
CA GLU A 496 -17.69 -15.30 16.06
C GLU A 496 -17.42 -16.74 15.59
N VAL A 497 -18.07 -17.17 14.49
CA VAL A 497 -17.83 -18.49 13.90
C VAL A 497 -16.43 -18.57 13.28
N LEU A 498 -15.98 -17.52 12.58
CA LEU A 498 -14.61 -17.44 12.05
C LEU A 498 -13.56 -17.39 13.19
N GLN A 499 -13.88 -16.69 14.28
CA GLN A 499 -13.05 -16.56 15.47
C GLN A 499 -13.01 -17.84 16.32
N ARG A 500 -14.05 -18.69 16.28
CA ARG A 500 -14.02 -20.07 16.82
C ARG A 500 -13.34 -21.07 15.89
N SER A 501 -13.32 -20.81 14.59
CA SER A 501 -12.70 -21.68 13.59
C SER A 501 -11.18 -21.55 13.57
N GLN A 502 -10.65 -20.39 13.96
CA GLN A 502 -9.26 -20.24 14.34
C GLN A 502 -9.17 -20.48 15.84
N VAL A 503 -8.54 -21.59 16.28
CA VAL A 503 -8.09 -21.69 17.67
C VAL A 503 -7.09 -20.55 17.89
N PRO A 504 -7.37 -19.50 18.69
CA PRO A 504 -6.39 -18.48 18.96
C PRO A 504 -5.45 -19.02 20.07
N PRO A 505 -4.13 -18.86 19.95
CA PRO A 505 -3.31 -18.81 21.14
C PRO A 505 -3.75 -17.57 21.93
N GLU A 506 -3.89 -17.69 23.25
CA GLU A 506 -4.38 -16.66 24.19
C GLU A 506 -3.55 -15.34 24.23
N ASP A 507 -2.54 -15.17 23.37
CA ASP A 507 -1.46 -14.18 23.54
C ASP A 507 -1.61 -12.85 22.79
N HIS A 508 -2.47 -12.70 21.79
CA HIS A 508 -2.46 -11.47 20.96
C HIS A 508 -3.04 -10.24 21.68
N ALA A 509 -4.04 -10.42 22.54
CA ALA A 509 -4.56 -9.32 23.34
C ALA A 509 -3.59 -8.91 24.48
N GLY A 510 -2.89 -9.89 25.06
CA GLY A 510 -1.83 -9.67 26.05
C GLY A 510 -0.64 -8.93 25.45
N GLN A 511 -0.18 -9.32 24.26
CA GLN A 511 0.92 -8.67 23.55
C GLN A 511 0.59 -7.23 23.16
N VAL A 512 -0.62 -6.93 22.68
CA VAL A 512 -1.02 -5.55 22.38
C VAL A 512 -1.13 -4.72 23.67
N ALA A 513 -1.60 -5.32 24.77
CA ALA A 513 -1.64 -4.66 26.07
C ALA A 513 -0.24 -4.39 26.64
N GLU A 514 0.69 -5.35 26.55
CA GLU A 514 2.11 -5.18 26.92
C GLU A 514 2.76 -4.09 26.05
N LEU A 515 2.57 -4.12 24.73
CA LEU A 515 3.12 -3.10 23.83
C LEU A 515 2.55 -1.70 24.11
N SER A 516 1.26 -1.63 24.44
CA SER A 516 0.62 -0.37 24.84
C SER A 516 1.12 0.11 26.20
N HIS A 517 1.40 -0.81 27.13
CA HIS A 517 1.97 -0.50 28.43
C HIS A 517 3.41 0.00 28.29
N ASP A 518 4.22 -0.65 27.44
CA ASP A 518 5.58 -0.27 27.12
C ASP A 518 5.63 1.11 26.45
N MET A 519 4.76 1.38 25.46
CA MET A 519 4.62 2.72 24.88
C MET A 519 4.18 3.76 25.91
N ILE A 520 3.28 3.43 26.83
CA ILE A 520 2.87 4.36 27.89
C ILE A 520 4.02 4.60 28.87
N MET A 521 4.81 3.57 29.19
CA MET A 521 6.00 3.69 30.02
C MET A 521 7.08 4.53 29.35
N GLU A 522 7.31 4.36 28.05
CA GLU A 522 8.20 5.20 27.24
C GLU A 522 7.71 6.64 27.17
N ILE A 523 6.42 6.86 26.87
CA ILE A 523 5.83 8.21 26.86
C ILE A 523 5.94 8.85 28.26
N THR A 524 5.77 8.08 29.33
CA THR A 524 5.89 8.58 30.70
C THR A 524 7.35 8.88 31.06
N ALA A 525 8.29 8.03 30.64
CA ALA A 525 9.73 8.27 30.80
C ALA A 525 10.19 9.48 29.99
N LEU A 526 9.72 9.64 28.75
CA LEU A 526 9.99 10.80 27.90
C LEU A 526 9.37 12.07 28.47
N ARG A 527 8.16 11.99 29.06
CA ARG A 527 7.55 13.11 29.78
C ARG A 527 8.33 13.48 31.04
N ALA A 528 8.81 12.50 31.81
CA ALA A 528 9.67 12.74 32.98
C ALA A 528 10.99 13.39 32.56
N GLN A 529 11.60 12.91 31.47
CA GLN A 529 12.80 13.52 30.90
C GLN A 529 12.53 14.93 30.37
N LEU A 530 11.37 15.18 29.76
CA LEU A 530 10.95 16.52 29.33
C LEU A 530 10.81 17.45 30.54
N THR A 531 10.19 16.99 31.63
CA THR A 531 10.05 17.80 32.86
C THR A 531 11.38 18.04 33.54
N ASP A 532 12.27 17.05 33.57
CA ASP A 532 13.64 17.21 34.08
C ASP A 532 14.38 18.26 33.25
N LEU A 533 14.29 18.18 31.91
CA LEU A 533 14.87 19.16 30.99
C LEU A 533 14.24 20.56 31.11
N GLU A 534 12.94 20.66 31.41
CA GLU A 534 12.27 21.93 31.68
C GLU A 534 12.72 22.54 33.01
N GLU A 535 12.83 21.73 34.08
CA GLU A 535 13.37 22.16 35.38
C GLU A 535 14.82 22.62 35.24
N GLU A 536 15.60 21.85 34.49
CA GLU A 536 16.95 22.16 34.07
C GLU A 536 17.06 23.47 33.29
N ASN A 537 16.13 23.75 32.38
CA ASN A 537 16.02 25.00 31.63
C ASN A 537 15.66 26.18 32.54
N ILE A 538 14.74 25.98 33.49
CA ILE A 538 14.36 26.98 34.50
C ILE A 538 15.55 27.26 35.43
N ASN A 539 16.29 26.24 35.84
CA ASN A 539 17.50 26.37 36.66
C ASN A 539 18.59 27.13 35.92
N LEU A 540 18.80 26.85 34.63
CA LEU A 540 19.73 27.61 33.80
C LEU A 540 19.27 29.07 33.65
N LYS A 541 17.99 29.33 33.39
CA LYS A 541 17.44 30.69 33.36
C LYS A 541 17.64 31.43 34.69
N LYS A 542 17.49 30.74 35.82
CA LYS A 542 17.75 31.30 37.15
C LYS A 542 19.23 31.60 37.35
N GLN A 543 20.11 30.68 36.95
CA GLN A 543 21.56 30.86 36.99
C GLN A 543 21.99 32.07 36.14
N ILE A 544 21.50 32.18 34.91
CA ILE A 544 21.76 33.32 34.02
C ILE A 544 21.27 34.63 34.66
N LYS A 545 20.08 34.64 35.29
CA LYS A 545 19.59 35.82 36.01
C LYS A 545 20.47 36.20 37.20
N GLU A 546 20.92 35.22 37.99
CA GLU A 546 21.86 35.43 39.10
C GLU A 546 23.23 35.89 38.58
N GLU A 547 23.68 35.43 37.40
CA GLU A 547 24.92 35.88 36.74
C GLU A 547 24.80 37.35 36.34
N VAL A 548 23.75 37.69 35.59
CA VAL A 548 23.47 39.07 35.19
C VAL A 548 23.31 39.98 36.41
N GLN A 549 22.69 39.49 37.49
CA GLN A 549 22.55 40.25 38.73
C GLN A 549 23.90 40.47 39.41
N GLU A 550 24.75 39.44 39.56
CA GLU A 550 26.09 39.59 40.14
C GLU A 550 26.97 40.53 39.29
N GLU A 551 26.86 40.45 37.97
CA GLU A 551 27.56 41.36 37.05
C GLU A 551 27.08 42.81 37.20
N CYS A 552 25.76 43.02 37.32
CA CYS A 552 25.19 44.33 37.58
C CYS A 552 25.60 44.87 38.96
N GLU A 553 25.59 44.03 40.00
CA GLU A 553 26.04 44.41 41.35
C GLU A 553 27.53 44.76 41.36
N ALA A 554 28.37 43.98 40.68
CA ALA A 554 29.78 44.26 40.51
C ALA A 554 30.02 45.57 39.74
N LEU A 555 29.24 45.84 38.68
CA LEU A 555 29.29 47.08 37.93
C LEU A 555 28.91 48.28 38.80
N VAL A 556 27.82 48.16 39.56
CA VAL A 556 27.36 49.21 40.48
C VAL A 556 28.41 49.47 41.57
N GLN A 557 28.98 48.41 42.15
CA GLN A 557 30.05 48.52 43.13
C GLN A 557 31.31 49.17 42.54
N ALA A 558 31.70 48.81 41.32
CA ALA A 558 32.84 49.43 40.64
C ALA A 558 32.58 50.93 40.34
N LEU A 559 31.36 51.28 39.92
CA LEU A 559 30.94 52.65 39.67
C LEU A 559 30.95 53.46 40.98
N PHE A 560 30.47 52.87 42.08
CA PHE A 560 30.51 53.45 43.42
C PHE A 560 31.94 53.67 43.90
N MET A 561 32.83 52.69 43.72
CA MET A 561 34.26 52.81 44.05
C MET A 561 34.96 53.91 43.24
N THR A 562 34.60 54.07 41.97
CA THR A 562 35.14 55.11 41.08
C THR A 562 34.64 56.50 41.48
N CYS A 563 33.36 56.62 41.83
CA CYS A 563 32.77 57.86 42.36
C CYS A 563 33.43 58.27 43.69
N LEU A 564 33.66 57.32 44.60
CA LEU A 564 34.35 57.56 45.86
C LEU A 564 35.80 58.01 45.63
N HIS A 565 36.53 57.35 44.74
CA HIS A 565 37.90 57.73 44.40
C HIS A 565 38.00 59.12 43.77
N ARG A 566 37.08 59.47 42.87
CA ARG A 566 37.00 60.83 42.28
C ARG A 566 36.70 61.89 43.34
N LYS A 567 35.85 61.56 44.31
CA LYS A 567 35.51 62.43 45.45
C LYS A 567 36.70 62.62 46.40
N GLU A 568 37.47 61.56 46.65
CA GLU A 568 38.72 61.65 47.43
C GLU A 568 39.74 62.59 46.76
N LYS A 569 40.02 62.40 45.47
CA LYS A 569 40.92 63.29 44.71
C LYS A 569 40.46 64.75 44.70
N LEU A 570 39.16 65.00 44.59
CA LEU A 570 38.62 66.35 44.63
C LEU A 570 38.86 67.00 46.01
N ASN A 571 38.65 66.25 47.09
CA ASN A 571 38.90 66.73 48.45
C ASN A 571 40.40 66.99 48.70
N GLU A 572 41.29 66.14 48.18
CA GLU A 572 42.74 66.32 48.24
C GLU A 572 43.19 67.59 47.50
N ASN A 573 42.67 67.82 46.28
CA ASN A 573 42.95 69.04 45.52
C ASN A 573 42.46 70.29 46.25
N TRP A 574 41.30 70.20 46.90
CA TRP A 574 40.72 71.29 47.67
C TRP A 574 41.55 71.61 48.91
N LEU A 575 42.02 70.58 49.63
CA LEU A 575 42.94 70.72 50.77
C LEU A 575 44.28 71.34 50.33
N ASN A 576 44.86 70.86 49.24
CA ASN A 576 46.12 71.37 48.70
C ASN A 576 46.03 72.84 48.25
N LEU A 577 44.92 73.24 47.62
CA LEU A 577 44.68 74.63 47.24
C LEU A 577 44.56 75.53 48.48
N THR A 578 43.80 75.08 49.48
CA THR A 578 43.61 75.81 50.75
C THR A 578 44.93 75.99 51.47
N GLN A 579 45.77 74.95 51.48
CA GLN A 579 47.11 74.98 52.07
C GLN A 579 48.03 76.00 51.39
N LYS A 580 48.12 75.98 50.05
CA LYS A 580 48.96 76.93 49.29
C LYS A 580 48.52 78.39 49.48
N VAL A 581 47.21 78.62 49.56
CA VAL A 581 46.66 79.95 49.82
C VAL A 581 47.03 80.43 51.23
N CYS A 582 46.94 79.55 52.24
CA CYS A 582 47.37 79.86 53.61
C CYS A 582 48.88 80.16 53.70
N GLU A 583 49.71 79.41 52.98
CA GLU A 583 51.17 79.61 52.90
C GLU A 583 51.50 80.97 52.28
N LEU A 584 50.94 81.30 51.11
CA LEU A 584 51.16 82.59 50.44
C LEU A 584 50.74 83.78 51.32
N ILE A 585 49.59 83.66 52.01
CA ILE A 585 49.11 84.68 52.96
C ILE A 585 50.11 84.86 54.11
N SER A 586 50.71 83.77 54.59
CA SER A 586 51.71 83.81 55.65
C SER A 586 53.03 84.45 55.19
N GLU A 587 53.48 84.19 53.96
CA GLU A 587 54.68 84.78 53.35
C GLU A 587 54.52 86.29 53.12
N VAL A 588 53.41 86.73 52.52
CA VAL A 588 53.12 88.17 52.33
C VAL A 588 53.03 88.89 53.68
N ARG A 589 52.46 88.23 54.69
CA ARG A 589 52.34 88.78 56.04
C ARG A 589 53.72 88.92 56.70
N THR A 590 54.62 87.94 56.54
CA THR A 590 55.98 88.02 57.10
C THR A 590 56.83 89.06 56.37
N GLU A 591 56.75 89.14 55.03
CA GLU A 591 57.43 90.16 54.22
C GLU A 591 56.95 91.59 54.56
N GLY A 592 55.65 91.78 54.78
CA GLY A 592 55.10 93.03 55.27
C GLY A 592 55.63 93.42 56.66
N ILE A 593 55.76 92.44 57.57
CA ILE A 593 56.32 92.65 58.91
C ILE A 593 57.83 93.00 58.83
N THR A 594 58.59 92.37 57.92
CA THR A 594 60.03 92.69 57.74
C THR A 594 60.23 94.06 57.12
N ASN A 595 59.45 94.42 56.10
CA ASN A 595 59.47 95.74 55.48
C ASN A 595 59.06 96.84 56.47
N MET A 596 58.03 96.60 57.28
CA MET A 596 57.66 97.51 58.38
C MET A 596 58.76 97.60 59.44
N LYS A 597 59.45 96.51 59.78
CA LYS A 597 60.59 96.53 60.71
C LYS A 597 61.78 97.31 60.14
N GLU A 598 62.07 97.19 58.85
CA GLU A 598 63.11 98.00 58.19
C GLU A 598 62.73 99.48 58.15
N LEU A 599 61.49 99.82 57.80
CA LEU A 599 60.97 101.20 57.85
C LEU A 599 61.05 101.76 59.28
N ARG A 600 60.71 100.94 60.29
CA ARG A 600 60.79 101.30 61.72
C ARG A 600 62.24 101.40 62.23
N LYS A 601 63.21 100.72 61.61
CA LYS A 601 64.66 100.92 61.85
C LYS A 601 65.19 102.18 61.18
N LYS A 602 64.70 102.51 59.96
CA LYS A 602 65.06 103.74 59.23
C LYS A 602 64.48 104.99 59.91
N TRP A 603 63.33 104.88 60.56
CA TRP A 603 62.67 105.95 61.29
C TRP A 603 62.67 105.61 62.78
N GLY A 604 63.74 105.99 63.48
CA GLY A 604 63.88 105.70 64.91
C GLY A 604 62.73 106.31 65.73
N SER A 605 61.87 105.46 66.30
CA SER A 605 60.86 105.85 67.27
C SER A 605 60.75 104.82 68.39
N ALA A 606 60.88 105.31 69.62
CA ALA A 606 60.73 104.58 70.87
C ALA A 606 59.51 105.12 71.63
N ARG A 607 58.37 104.42 71.52
CA ARG A 607 57.26 104.39 72.49
C ARG A 607 56.33 103.20 72.19
N PRO A 608 55.53 102.75 73.18
CA PRO A 608 55.53 101.34 73.55
C PRO A 608 54.16 100.66 73.48
N ASP A 609 54.23 99.36 73.70
CA ASP A 609 53.22 98.49 74.33
C ASP A 609 52.19 97.78 73.41
N GLU A 610 51.56 96.73 73.96
CA GLU A 610 50.39 95.95 73.47
C GLU A 610 50.62 94.62 72.70
N GLY A 611 51.74 94.43 72.01
CA GLY A 611 51.94 93.24 71.15
C GLY A 611 52.11 91.88 71.88
N ILE A 612 52.41 91.87 73.18
CA ILE A 612 52.74 90.62 73.90
C ILE A 612 51.47 89.87 74.35
N LYS A 613 50.37 90.57 74.65
CA LYS A 613 49.06 89.94 74.92
C LYS A 613 48.36 89.42 73.65
N GLU A 614 48.61 90.04 72.49
CA GLU A 614 48.09 89.62 71.18
C GLU A 614 48.74 88.31 70.67
N ASN A 615 49.94 87.99 71.15
CA ASN A 615 50.67 86.79 70.76
C ASN A 615 50.23 85.54 71.53
N ALA A 616 49.87 85.65 72.81
CA ALA A 616 49.30 84.53 73.58
C ALA A 616 47.91 84.10 73.06
N ALA A 617 47.14 85.03 72.47
CA ALA A 617 45.88 84.75 71.79
C ALA A 617 46.05 84.05 70.42
N LYS A 618 47.21 84.19 69.77
CA LYS A 618 47.55 83.51 68.50
C LYS A 618 48.04 82.08 68.71
N GLU A 619 48.57 81.77 69.88
CA GLU A 619 48.96 80.40 70.26
C GLU A 619 47.75 79.51 70.59
N GLN A 620 46.60 80.09 70.94
CA GLN A 620 45.34 79.36 71.06
C GLN A 620 44.68 79.04 69.70
N LEU A 621 45.03 79.77 68.64
CA LEU A 621 44.64 79.49 67.24
C LEU A 621 45.37 78.25 66.67
N LEU A 622 46.55 77.95 67.21
CA LEU A 622 47.29 76.71 66.95
C LEU A 622 46.64 75.51 67.64
N ALA A 623 45.87 75.71 68.70
CA ALA A 623 44.98 74.67 69.24
C ALA A 623 43.78 74.35 68.33
N LEU A 624 43.77 74.83 67.09
CA LEU A 624 42.86 74.45 66.00
C LEU A 624 43.62 73.80 64.82
N GLU A 625 44.92 73.51 65.01
CA GLU A 625 45.68 72.36 64.45
C GLU A 625 45.33 71.05 65.13
N GLN A 626 45.00 71.16 66.43
CA GLN A 626 43.96 70.30 66.95
C GLN A 626 42.88 70.32 65.92
N ASP A 627 42.18 69.24 65.76
CA ASP A 627 41.12 69.33 64.81
C ASP A 627 41.63 69.25 63.34
N ASN A 628 42.85 68.74 63.15
CA ASN A 628 43.16 67.29 63.05
C ASN A 628 41.96 66.28 63.08
N ARG A 629 40.78 66.70 63.58
CA ARG A 629 39.36 66.32 63.44
C ARG A 629 39.10 65.49 62.20
N SER A 630 38.72 66.06 61.10
CA SER A 630 39.74 66.64 60.31
C SER A 630 40.33 65.50 59.50
N LEU A 631 41.60 65.26 59.76
CA LEU A 631 42.37 64.15 59.25
C LEU A 631 41.88 62.78 59.76
N ALA A 632 41.43 62.66 61.02
CA ALA A 632 40.81 61.41 61.50
C ALA A 632 39.54 61.04 60.70
N ALA A 633 38.79 62.04 60.22
CA ALA A 633 37.64 61.83 59.33
C ALA A 633 38.04 61.37 57.91
N LEU A 634 39.23 61.75 57.43
CA LEU A 634 39.78 61.28 56.16
C LEU A 634 40.24 59.83 56.25
N VAL A 635 40.84 59.46 57.38
CA VAL A 635 41.32 58.10 57.62
C VAL A 635 40.15 57.11 57.77
N CYS A 636 39.07 57.50 58.45
CA CYS A 636 37.83 56.70 58.50
C CYS A 636 37.25 56.43 57.10
N LYS A 637 37.32 57.39 56.18
CA LYS A 637 36.85 57.22 54.79
C LYS A 637 37.71 56.22 54.02
N VAL A 638 39.02 56.34 54.13
CA VAL A 638 39.99 55.45 53.45
C VAL A 638 39.83 53.99 53.91
N ARG A 639 39.62 53.77 55.21
CA ARG A 639 39.41 52.41 55.74
C ARG A 639 38.07 51.80 55.34
N SER A 640 37.02 52.61 55.30
CA SER A 640 35.71 52.19 54.78
C SER A 640 35.82 51.74 53.32
N LEU A 641 36.53 52.53 52.51
CA LEU A 641 36.79 52.23 51.10
C LEU A 641 37.59 50.95 50.88
N GLY A 642 38.56 50.66 51.75
CA GLY A 642 39.33 49.42 51.71
C GLY A 642 38.47 48.18 51.96
N LEU A 643 37.67 48.20 53.03
CA LEU A 643 36.80 47.08 53.41
C LEU A 643 35.72 46.80 52.35
N TRP A 644 35.16 47.85 51.75
CA TRP A 644 34.22 47.73 50.64
C TRP A 644 34.86 47.10 49.40
N ARG A 645 36.06 47.55 49.03
CA ARG A 645 36.78 46.99 47.87
C ARG A 645 37.00 45.49 48.00
N GLN A 646 37.29 45.04 49.22
CA GLN A 646 37.64 43.65 49.47
C GLN A 646 36.41 42.74 49.58
N ALA A 647 35.35 43.19 50.23
CA ALA A 647 34.08 42.45 50.33
C ALA A 647 33.49 42.15 48.95
N VAL A 648 33.52 43.16 48.06
CA VAL A 648 33.05 43.07 46.67
C VAL A 648 33.81 42.02 45.85
N GLN A 649 35.13 41.96 46.03
CA GLN A 649 35.94 41.00 45.30
C GLN A 649 35.70 39.56 45.78
N GLN A 650 35.50 39.35 47.09
CA GLN A 650 35.27 38.01 47.63
C GLN A 650 33.90 37.44 47.27
N THR A 651 32.85 38.27 47.19
CA THR A 651 31.51 37.79 46.78
C THR A 651 31.51 37.37 45.32
N HIS A 652 32.18 38.14 44.46
CA HIS A 652 32.29 37.85 43.03
C HIS A 652 32.95 36.50 42.75
N PHE A 653 34.12 36.23 43.35
CA PHE A 653 34.80 34.95 43.10
C PHE A 653 34.06 33.75 43.71
N ARG A 654 33.38 33.94 44.85
CA ARG A 654 32.56 32.90 45.48
C ARG A 654 31.36 32.50 44.63
N GLY A 655 30.72 33.46 43.95
CA GLY A 655 29.63 33.21 43.01
C GLY A 655 30.07 32.37 41.80
N GLN A 656 31.19 32.75 41.17
CA GLN A 656 31.72 32.03 40.00
C GLN A 656 32.10 30.58 40.30
N LEU A 657 32.72 30.33 41.45
CA LEU A 657 33.18 29.00 41.81
C LEU A 657 32.02 28.04 42.11
N SER A 658 30.97 28.53 42.79
CA SER A 658 29.77 27.73 43.07
C SER A 658 28.99 27.35 41.81
N ARG A 659 29.00 28.19 40.76
CA ARG A 659 28.31 27.90 39.50
C ARG A 659 29.03 26.82 38.70
N ALA A 660 30.33 26.95 38.54
CA ALA A 660 31.15 25.98 37.82
C ALA A 660 31.09 24.56 38.45
N GLU A 661 31.08 24.46 39.79
CA GLU A 661 30.96 23.16 40.48
C GLU A 661 29.61 22.47 40.25
N LYS A 662 28.50 23.23 40.29
CA LYS A 662 27.15 22.69 40.05
C LYS A 662 27.00 22.18 38.62
N GLU A 663 27.57 22.90 37.66
CA GLU A 663 27.51 22.55 36.24
C GLU A 663 28.33 21.29 35.93
N SER A 664 29.51 21.16 36.55
CA SER A 664 30.31 19.94 36.45
C SER A 664 29.59 18.72 37.02
N ILE A 665 28.96 18.84 38.20
CA ILE A 665 28.20 17.75 38.83
C ILE A 665 27.01 17.34 37.96
N ARG A 666 26.30 18.30 37.37
CA ARG A 666 25.16 18.05 36.48
C ARG A 666 25.58 17.33 35.20
N SER A 667 26.63 17.80 34.54
CA SER A 667 27.19 17.17 33.34
C SER A 667 27.63 15.71 33.57
N LYS A 668 28.27 15.42 34.72
CA LYS A 668 28.69 14.05 35.06
C LYS A 668 27.52 13.09 35.29
N LYS A 669 26.45 13.57 35.93
CA LYS A 669 25.24 12.75 36.16
C LYS A 669 24.57 12.38 34.84
N GLU A 670 24.47 13.32 33.93
CA GLU A 670 23.84 13.10 32.63
C GLU A 670 24.61 12.10 31.78
N CYS A 671 25.95 12.19 31.77
CA CYS A 671 26.79 11.21 31.09
C CYS A 671 26.58 9.77 31.62
N LEU A 672 26.47 9.60 32.94
CA LEU A 672 26.21 8.28 33.55
C LEU A 672 24.80 7.76 33.23
N ARG A 673 23.80 8.64 33.16
CA ARG A 673 22.43 8.28 32.77
C ARG A 673 22.39 7.76 31.33
N ILE A 674 23.02 8.47 30.39
CA ILE A 674 23.11 8.07 28.98
C ILE A 674 23.83 6.72 28.86
N LYS A 675 24.93 6.54 29.58
CA LYS A 675 25.69 5.28 29.53
C LYS A 675 24.86 4.09 30.04
N LEU A 676 24.13 4.25 31.14
CA LEU A 676 23.28 3.19 31.70
C LEU A 676 22.18 2.77 30.72
N MET A 677 21.52 3.75 30.07
CA MET A 677 20.47 3.47 29.09
C MET A 677 21.00 2.71 27.89
N ALA A 678 22.16 3.11 27.36
CA ALA A 678 22.79 2.43 26.22
C ALA A 678 23.17 0.97 26.54
N GLU A 679 23.63 0.69 27.76
CA GLU A 679 23.95 -0.69 28.20
C GLU A 679 22.69 -1.56 28.35
N GLN A 680 21.57 -0.98 28.80
CA GLN A 680 20.29 -1.68 28.88
C GLN A 680 19.71 -2.01 27.50
N GLU A 681 19.75 -1.06 26.57
CA GLU A 681 19.32 -1.26 25.18
C GLU A 681 20.15 -2.35 24.47
N ALA A 682 21.47 -2.33 24.65
CA ALA A 682 22.35 -3.38 24.12
C ALA A 682 21.98 -4.78 24.66
N GLY A 683 21.60 -4.88 25.93
CA GLY A 683 21.11 -6.12 26.53
C GLY A 683 19.80 -6.62 25.92
N LEU A 684 18.84 -5.71 25.69
CA LEU A 684 17.56 -6.02 25.06
C LEU A 684 17.72 -6.47 23.60
N PHE A 685 18.57 -5.78 22.82
CA PHE A 685 18.87 -6.18 21.45
C PHE A 685 19.56 -7.56 21.39
N GLY A 686 20.43 -7.87 22.35
CA GLY A 686 21.05 -9.18 22.46
C GLY A 686 20.02 -10.31 22.67
N GLN A 687 19.01 -10.08 23.51
CA GLN A 687 17.95 -11.05 23.78
C GLN A 687 17.01 -11.22 22.57
N GLN A 688 16.60 -10.12 21.93
CA GLN A 688 15.74 -10.16 20.74
C GLN A 688 16.41 -10.92 19.58
N LEU A 689 17.70 -10.68 19.35
CA LEU A 689 18.45 -11.34 18.30
C LEU A 689 18.56 -12.86 18.54
N LEU A 690 18.67 -13.28 19.81
CA LEU A 690 18.72 -14.69 20.17
C LEU A 690 17.35 -15.38 19.97
N ALA A 691 16.26 -14.71 20.34
CA ALA A 691 14.89 -15.21 20.09
C ALA A 691 14.60 -15.34 18.59
N LEU A 692 14.97 -14.34 17.78
CA LEU A 692 14.80 -14.37 16.32
C LEU A 692 15.58 -15.51 15.67
N ARG A 693 16.81 -15.77 16.13
CA ARG A 693 17.61 -16.91 15.65
C ARG A 693 16.96 -18.26 15.97
N GLN A 694 16.38 -18.41 17.16
CA GLN A 694 15.67 -19.64 17.53
C GLN A 694 14.40 -19.84 16.69
N ALA A 695 13.61 -18.78 16.49
CA ALA A 695 12.42 -18.83 15.65
C ALA A 695 12.74 -19.18 14.18
N LEU A 696 13.82 -18.61 13.65
CA LEU A 696 14.31 -18.94 12.31
C LEU A 696 14.70 -20.42 12.21
N ALA A 697 15.43 -20.95 13.19
CA ALA A 697 15.83 -22.35 13.22
C ALA A 697 14.61 -23.29 13.28
N SER A 698 13.57 -22.96 14.05
CA SER A 698 12.32 -23.73 14.07
C SER A 698 11.59 -23.70 12.73
N ALA A 699 11.48 -22.52 12.10
CA ALA A 699 10.81 -22.36 10.82
C ALA A 699 11.53 -23.11 9.69
N GLN A 700 12.86 -23.11 9.70
CA GLN A 700 13.68 -23.89 8.77
C GLN A 700 13.43 -25.40 8.93
N ALA A 701 13.35 -25.89 10.18
CA ALA A 701 13.04 -27.28 10.46
C ALA A 701 11.63 -27.69 10.00
N ASP A 702 10.63 -26.82 10.16
CA ASP A 702 9.27 -27.05 9.65
C ASP A 702 9.20 -27.06 8.13
N ASN A 703 9.91 -26.15 7.46
CA ASN A 703 9.97 -26.13 6.00
C ASN A 703 10.57 -27.44 5.46
N ALA A 704 11.65 -27.93 6.08
CA ALA A 704 12.25 -29.22 5.73
C ALA A 704 11.28 -30.39 5.91
N ARG A 705 10.48 -30.40 7.00
CA ARG A 705 9.44 -31.42 7.23
C ARG A 705 8.34 -31.37 6.16
N MET A 706 7.89 -30.18 5.78
CA MET A 706 6.83 -30.00 4.78
C MET A 706 7.28 -30.41 3.38
N ARG A 707 8.50 -30.05 2.97
CA ARG A 707 9.09 -30.51 1.70
C ARG A 707 9.11 -32.04 1.63
N LYS A 708 9.56 -32.70 2.69
CA LYS A 708 9.58 -34.17 2.75
C LYS A 708 8.17 -34.78 2.58
N ARG A 709 7.15 -34.22 3.24
CA ARG A 709 5.76 -34.68 3.08
C ARG A 709 5.23 -34.49 1.66
N GLN A 710 5.59 -33.38 1.03
CA GLN A 710 5.21 -33.11 -0.35
C GLN A 710 5.86 -34.11 -1.32
N ASP A 711 7.13 -34.43 -1.12
CA ASP A 711 7.85 -35.43 -1.91
C ASP A 711 7.22 -36.82 -1.74
N ASP A 712 6.90 -37.22 -0.50
CA ASP A 712 6.22 -38.49 -0.20
C ASP A 712 4.85 -38.57 -0.89
N GLN A 713 4.06 -37.49 -0.88
CA GLN A 713 2.77 -37.42 -1.57
C GLN A 713 2.92 -37.49 -3.09
N ALA A 714 3.90 -36.79 -3.65
CA ALA A 714 4.18 -36.82 -5.08
C ALA A 714 4.59 -38.23 -5.55
N GLN A 715 5.36 -38.96 -4.73
CA GLN A 715 5.70 -40.35 -5.01
C GLN A 715 4.45 -41.26 -4.98
N LEU A 716 3.59 -41.10 -3.97
CA LEU A 716 2.36 -41.89 -3.86
C LEU A 716 1.42 -41.67 -5.05
N LEU A 717 1.31 -40.44 -5.56
CA LEU A 717 0.51 -40.13 -6.75
C LEU A 717 1.07 -40.83 -8.00
N LYS A 718 2.40 -40.79 -8.22
CA LYS A 718 3.04 -41.49 -9.33
C LYS A 718 2.81 -43.01 -9.28
N GLU A 719 2.89 -43.60 -8.08
CA GLU A 719 2.59 -45.02 -7.88
C GLU A 719 1.11 -45.34 -8.18
N LEU A 720 0.19 -44.45 -7.83
CA LEU A 720 -1.23 -44.63 -8.09
C LEU A 720 -1.54 -44.52 -9.59
N GLU A 721 -0.95 -43.56 -10.30
CA GLU A 721 -1.03 -43.46 -11.76
C GLU A 721 -0.49 -44.72 -12.45
N HIS A 722 0.65 -45.26 -11.98
CA HIS A 722 1.20 -46.51 -12.51
C HIS A 722 0.26 -47.71 -12.25
N ARG A 723 -0.37 -47.80 -11.08
CA ARG A 723 -1.36 -48.86 -10.81
C ARG A 723 -2.58 -48.74 -11.72
N VAL A 724 -3.13 -47.54 -11.87
CA VAL A 724 -4.32 -47.31 -12.71
C VAL A 724 -4.03 -47.64 -14.18
N THR A 725 -2.86 -47.26 -14.70
CA THR A 725 -2.47 -47.58 -16.08
C THR A 725 -2.29 -49.09 -16.28
N GLN A 726 -1.67 -49.80 -15.34
CA GLN A 726 -1.57 -51.27 -15.37
C GLN A 726 -2.94 -51.95 -15.32
N GLU A 727 -3.84 -51.50 -14.45
CA GLU A 727 -5.21 -52.00 -14.40
C GLU A 727 -5.99 -51.76 -15.69
N ALA A 728 -5.79 -50.60 -16.34
CA ALA A 728 -6.43 -50.32 -17.63
C ALA A 728 -5.92 -51.27 -18.73
N VAL A 729 -4.62 -51.52 -18.80
CA VAL A 729 -4.01 -52.44 -19.78
C VAL A 729 -4.50 -53.87 -19.55
N THR A 730 -4.54 -54.35 -18.31
CA THR A 730 -5.03 -55.70 -17.98
C THR A 730 -6.52 -55.87 -18.31
N ARG A 731 -7.36 -54.84 -18.05
CA ARG A 731 -8.78 -54.84 -18.48
C ARG A 731 -8.91 -54.94 -20.00
N GLN A 732 -8.15 -54.14 -20.75
CA GLN A 732 -8.16 -54.18 -22.22
C GLN A 732 -7.76 -55.56 -22.76
N GLN A 733 -6.71 -56.18 -22.23
CA GLN A 733 -6.30 -57.53 -22.63
C GLN A 733 -7.41 -58.56 -22.40
N LEU A 734 -8.10 -58.46 -21.26
CA LEU A 734 -9.18 -59.37 -20.91
C LEU A 734 -10.39 -59.22 -21.84
N ASP A 735 -10.70 -58.01 -22.30
CA ASP A 735 -11.77 -57.76 -23.27
C ASP A 735 -11.42 -58.28 -24.67
N VAL A 736 -10.16 -58.19 -25.10
CA VAL A 736 -9.67 -58.82 -26.34
C VAL A 736 -9.80 -60.35 -26.28
N ILE A 737 -9.49 -60.97 -25.13
CA ILE A 737 -9.66 -62.42 -24.95
C ILE A 737 -11.14 -62.82 -24.98
N LYS A 738 -12.02 -62.04 -24.32
CA LYS A 738 -13.47 -62.31 -24.34
C LYS A 738 -14.05 -62.21 -25.75
N THR A 739 -13.70 -61.16 -26.49
CA THR A 739 -14.20 -60.95 -27.86
C THR A 739 -13.71 -62.04 -28.82
N SER A 740 -12.44 -62.43 -28.75
CA SER A 740 -11.92 -63.55 -29.56
C SER A 740 -12.54 -64.90 -29.20
N SER A 741 -12.81 -65.16 -27.92
CA SER A 741 -13.54 -66.37 -27.48
C SER A 741 -14.98 -66.38 -28.01
N MET A 742 -15.68 -65.25 -27.94
CA MET A 742 -17.04 -65.09 -28.45
C MET A 742 -17.12 -65.29 -29.96
N ALA A 743 -16.12 -64.81 -30.71
CA ALA A 743 -16.03 -65.02 -32.16
C ALA A 743 -15.88 -66.52 -32.52
N LYS A 744 -15.02 -67.25 -31.80
CA LYS A 744 -14.87 -68.71 -31.99
C LYS A 744 -16.16 -69.45 -31.70
N LEU A 745 -16.87 -69.08 -30.63
CA LEU A 745 -18.18 -69.65 -30.30
C LEU A 745 -19.21 -69.42 -31.41
N LEU A 746 -19.23 -68.23 -32.01
CA LEU A 746 -20.13 -67.93 -33.14
C LEU A 746 -19.80 -68.79 -34.37
N GLU A 747 -18.52 -69.00 -34.66
CA GLU A 747 -18.07 -69.88 -35.76
C GLU A 747 -18.48 -71.34 -35.51
N GLU A 748 -18.30 -71.84 -34.29
CA GLU A 748 -18.75 -73.19 -33.89
C GLU A 748 -20.27 -73.36 -33.99
N VAL A 749 -21.03 -72.35 -33.58
CA VAL A 749 -22.50 -72.34 -33.72
C VAL A 749 -22.89 -72.37 -35.19
N GLY A 750 -22.24 -71.57 -36.05
CA GLY A 750 -22.47 -71.58 -37.50
C GLY A 750 -22.19 -72.95 -38.14
N HIS A 751 -21.09 -73.61 -37.76
CA HIS A 751 -20.79 -74.97 -38.24
C HIS A 751 -21.82 -76.02 -37.79
N LYS A 752 -22.27 -75.96 -36.52
CA LYS A 752 -23.32 -76.86 -36.02
C LYS A 752 -24.67 -76.61 -36.70
N GLU A 753 -24.99 -75.37 -37.02
CA GLU A 753 -26.21 -75.03 -37.75
C GLU A 753 -26.18 -75.60 -39.18
N GLN A 754 -25.04 -75.51 -39.88
CA GLN A 754 -24.85 -76.16 -41.18
C GLN A 754 -25.00 -77.70 -41.10
N GLN A 755 -24.45 -78.34 -40.07
CA GLN A 755 -24.63 -79.78 -39.86
C GLN A 755 -26.09 -80.16 -39.58
N LEU A 756 -26.81 -79.36 -38.79
CA LEU A 756 -28.22 -79.59 -38.52
C LEU A 756 -29.07 -79.45 -39.79
N GLN A 757 -28.75 -78.50 -40.68
CA GLN A 757 -29.42 -78.38 -41.98
C GLN A 757 -29.24 -79.65 -42.83
N LEU A 758 -28.01 -80.16 -42.95
CA LEU A 758 -27.74 -81.41 -43.69
C LEU A 758 -28.49 -82.61 -43.11
N LEU A 759 -28.50 -82.77 -41.79
CA LEU A 759 -29.24 -83.85 -41.13
C LEU A 759 -30.76 -83.73 -41.33
N THR A 760 -31.28 -82.49 -41.38
CA THR A 760 -32.69 -82.24 -41.65
C THR A 760 -33.06 -82.67 -43.07
N GLU A 761 -32.23 -82.33 -44.07
CA GLU A 761 -32.41 -82.76 -45.46
C GLU A 761 -32.34 -84.29 -45.60
N GLU A 762 -31.45 -84.96 -44.87
CA GLU A 762 -31.38 -86.43 -44.82
C GLU A 762 -32.64 -87.06 -44.23
N ALA A 763 -33.14 -86.50 -43.13
CA ALA A 763 -34.37 -86.96 -42.51
C ALA A 763 -35.59 -86.80 -43.44
N GLU A 764 -35.66 -85.70 -44.19
CA GLU A 764 -36.70 -85.50 -45.21
C GLU A 764 -36.60 -86.51 -46.36
N ARG A 765 -35.39 -86.79 -46.85
CA ARG A 765 -35.16 -87.81 -47.88
C ARG A 765 -35.58 -89.20 -47.39
N ALA A 766 -35.23 -89.58 -46.16
CA ALA A 766 -35.63 -90.84 -45.55
C ALA A 766 -37.15 -90.94 -45.37
N SER A 767 -37.81 -89.85 -44.97
CA SER A 767 -39.27 -89.77 -44.85
C SER A 767 -39.97 -90.00 -46.21
N LYS A 768 -39.49 -89.36 -47.28
CA LYS A 768 -40.01 -89.56 -48.65
C LYS A 768 -39.85 -91.01 -49.12
N LEU A 769 -38.71 -91.63 -48.84
CA LEU A 769 -38.47 -93.04 -49.18
C LEU A 769 -39.40 -93.98 -48.39
N GLY A 770 -39.60 -93.72 -47.11
CA GLY A 770 -40.52 -94.47 -46.25
C GLY A 770 -41.98 -94.38 -46.74
N GLN A 771 -42.42 -93.22 -47.22
CA GLN A 771 -43.74 -93.06 -47.83
C GLN A 771 -43.90 -93.90 -49.11
N LEU A 772 -42.87 -93.95 -49.97
CA LEU A 772 -42.87 -94.75 -51.19
C LEU A 772 -42.95 -96.25 -50.89
N GLN A 773 -42.18 -96.75 -49.91
CA GLN A 773 -42.26 -98.14 -49.47
C GLN A 773 -43.64 -98.50 -48.92
N ARG A 774 -44.25 -97.60 -48.13
CA ARG A 774 -45.61 -97.79 -47.60
C ARG A 774 -46.64 -97.94 -48.73
N ARG A 775 -46.56 -97.11 -49.78
CA ARG A 775 -47.41 -97.20 -50.98
C ARG A 775 -47.17 -98.47 -51.81
N LYS A 776 -45.97 -99.05 -51.77
CA LYS A 776 -45.66 -100.33 -52.43
C LYS A 776 -46.30 -101.50 -51.67
N MET A 777 -46.09 -101.58 -50.35
CA MET A 777 -46.74 -102.58 -49.50
C MET A 777 -48.26 -102.54 -49.61
N GLU A 778 -48.87 -101.36 -49.68
CA GLU A 778 -50.33 -101.25 -49.85
C GLU A 778 -50.82 -101.85 -51.17
N ARG A 779 -50.05 -101.72 -52.26
CA ARG A 779 -50.37 -102.34 -53.56
C ARG A 779 -50.23 -103.87 -53.51
N ASP A 780 -49.15 -104.36 -52.93
CA ASP A 780 -48.91 -105.81 -52.78
C ASP A 780 -49.98 -106.46 -51.89
N LEU A 781 -50.45 -105.74 -50.87
CA LEU A 781 -51.53 -106.18 -49.98
C LEU A 781 -52.90 -106.22 -50.68
N ARG A 782 -53.16 -105.30 -51.61
CA ARG A 782 -54.36 -105.38 -52.47
C ARG A 782 -54.31 -106.57 -53.42
N GLN A 783 -53.14 -106.88 -53.99
CA GLN A 783 -52.94 -107.99 -54.91
C GLN A 783 -53.04 -109.37 -54.22
N THR A 784 -52.54 -109.49 -52.99
CA THR A 784 -52.70 -110.72 -52.18
C THR A 784 -54.16 -110.92 -51.76
N ARG A 785 -54.87 -109.84 -51.38
CA ARG A 785 -56.31 -109.90 -51.10
C ARG A 785 -57.13 -110.37 -52.30
N SER A 786 -56.82 -109.92 -53.52
CA SER A 786 -57.53 -110.37 -54.73
C SER A 786 -57.26 -111.83 -55.06
N ARG A 787 -56.02 -112.32 -54.90
CA ARG A 787 -55.69 -113.76 -55.05
C ARG A 787 -56.44 -114.62 -54.05
N LEU A 788 -56.49 -114.21 -52.79
CA LEU A 788 -57.21 -114.94 -51.74
C LEU A 788 -58.73 -115.01 -52.01
N ALA A 789 -59.31 -113.95 -52.57
CA ALA A 789 -60.71 -113.94 -52.99
C ALA A 789 -60.98 -114.93 -54.15
N GLN A 790 -60.05 -115.02 -55.10
CA GLN A 790 -60.10 -115.98 -56.19
C GLN A 790 -60.01 -117.43 -55.67
N GLU A 791 -59.07 -117.72 -54.77
CA GLU A 791 -58.96 -119.05 -54.13
C GLU A 791 -60.22 -119.42 -53.34
N ARG A 792 -60.85 -118.47 -52.64
CA ARG A 792 -62.12 -118.70 -51.95
C ARG A 792 -63.25 -119.05 -52.92
N SER A 793 -63.32 -118.39 -54.09
CA SER A 793 -64.33 -118.69 -55.11
C SER A 793 -64.19 -120.11 -55.67
N VAL A 794 -62.96 -120.54 -55.98
CA VAL A 794 -62.68 -121.90 -56.49
C VAL A 794 -62.99 -122.96 -55.42
N LYS A 795 -62.71 -122.67 -54.15
CA LYS A 795 -63.07 -123.57 -53.05
C LYS A 795 -64.58 -123.70 -52.88
N LEU A 796 -65.34 -122.60 -52.97
CA LEU A 796 -66.81 -122.64 -52.94
C LEU A 796 -67.38 -123.47 -54.10
N ASP A 797 -66.83 -123.31 -55.30
CA ASP A 797 -67.23 -124.08 -56.50
C ASP A 797 -66.95 -125.59 -56.34
N ALA A 798 -65.86 -125.96 -55.66
CA ALA A 798 -65.54 -127.34 -55.33
C ALA A 798 -66.48 -127.95 -54.28
N PHE A 799 -66.92 -127.17 -53.28
CA PHE A 799 -67.91 -127.62 -52.30
C PHE A 799 -69.30 -127.84 -52.93
N GLN A 800 -69.68 -127.00 -53.90
CA GLN A 800 -70.95 -127.13 -54.62
C GLN A 800 -71.01 -128.43 -55.45
N ARG A 801 -69.89 -128.84 -56.05
CA ARG A 801 -69.77 -130.15 -56.75
C ARG A 801 -69.82 -131.36 -55.82
N ILE A 802 -69.40 -131.21 -54.56
CA ILE A 802 -69.50 -132.27 -53.54
C ILE A 802 -70.96 -132.41 -53.06
N GLU A 803 -71.69 -131.30 -52.93
CA GLU A 803 -73.13 -131.29 -52.65
C GLU A 803 -73.94 -131.95 -53.78
N GLU A 804 -73.60 -131.69 -55.04
CA GLU A 804 -74.23 -132.33 -56.21
C GLU A 804 -73.99 -133.85 -56.24
N LEU A 805 -72.79 -134.31 -55.87
CA LEU A 805 -72.46 -135.75 -55.81
C LEU A 805 -73.09 -136.48 -54.61
N GLN A 806 -73.50 -135.78 -53.56
CA GLN A 806 -74.23 -136.35 -52.42
C GLN A 806 -75.74 -136.54 -52.69
N SER A 807 -76.28 -136.05 -53.81
CA SER A 807 -77.71 -136.06 -54.11
C SER A 807 -78.25 -137.28 -54.91
N GLN A 808 -77.42 -138.31 -55.19
CA GLN A 808 -77.80 -139.41 -56.11
C GLN A 808 -77.66 -140.86 -55.58
N LEU A 809 -77.80 -141.13 -54.28
CA LEU A 809 -78.03 -142.52 -53.83
C LEU A 809 -79.02 -142.57 -52.63
N PRO A 810 -80.06 -143.44 -52.65
CA PRO A 810 -81.24 -143.30 -51.79
C PRO A 810 -81.16 -144.06 -50.45
N ASP A 811 -82.04 -143.61 -49.56
CA ASP A 811 -82.19 -143.86 -48.12
C ASP A 811 -82.44 -145.30 -47.67
N THR A 812 -81.92 -145.66 -46.48
CA THR A 812 -82.66 -146.42 -45.45
C THR A 812 -82.08 -146.16 -44.05
N GLU A 813 -82.84 -145.37 -43.27
CA GLU A 813 -83.17 -145.49 -41.83
C GLU A 813 -82.08 -145.85 -40.78
N GLN A 814 -81.78 -144.96 -39.82
CA GLN A 814 -82.43 -144.80 -38.49
C GLN A 814 -81.97 -145.92 -37.50
N LEU A 815 -81.21 -145.64 -36.43
CA LEU A 815 -81.76 -145.20 -35.13
C LEU A 815 -80.64 -144.89 -34.10
N SER A 816 -80.79 -143.74 -33.43
CA SER A 816 -80.60 -143.40 -31.99
C SER A 816 -79.50 -144.10 -31.18
N ILE A 817 -78.62 -143.38 -30.46
CA ILE A 817 -78.80 -142.72 -29.13
C ILE A 817 -77.75 -141.58 -29.07
N GLN A 818 -77.98 -140.29 -28.82
CA GLN A 818 -78.79 -139.48 -27.88
C GLN A 818 -78.41 -139.57 -26.38
N ARG A 819 -77.57 -138.63 -25.93
CA ARG A 819 -77.71 -137.77 -24.72
C ARG A 819 -76.54 -136.76 -24.80
N SER A 820 -76.67 -135.46 -24.63
CA SER A 820 -77.58 -134.54 -23.94
C SER A 820 -77.06 -133.13 -24.25
N SER A 821 -77.73 -131.99 -24.16
CA SER A 821 -79.11 -131.52 -24.04
C SER A 821 -79.00 -129.98 -24.26
N PRO A 822 -80.06 -129.27 -24.69
CA PRO A 822 -79.99 -127.92 -25.25
C PRO A 822 -80.59 -126.83 -24.33
N GLY A 823 -80.51 -125.57 -24.75
CA GLY A 823 -81.31 -124.44 -24.22
C GLY A 823 -80.44 -123.32 -23.64
N GLY A 824 -80.31 -122.18 -24.31
CA GLY A 824 -81.21 -121.01 -24.17
C GLY A 824 -80.33 -119.83 -23.69
N LEU A 825 -80.57 -118.55 -23.92
CA LEU A 825 -81.70 -117.79 -24.42
C LEU A 825 -81.14 -116.41 -24.86
N ILE A 826 -81.85 -115.78 -25.79
CA ILE A 826 -81.86 -114.34 -26.00
C ILE A 826 -82.22 -113.64 -24.67
N SER A 827 -81.52 -112.58 -24.28
CA SER A 827 -82.10 -111.53 -23.43
C SER A 827 -81.31 -110.21 -23.50
N GLN A 828 -82.07 -109.21 -23.90
CA GLN A 828 -81.85 -107.77 -23.85
C GLN A 828 -82.22 -107.25 -22.45
N ALA A 829 -81.33 -106.49 -21.80
CA ALA A 829 -81.58 -105.59 -20.66
C ALA A 829 -80.45 -104.56 -20.66
N HIS A 830 -80.64 -103.30 -21.06
CA HIS A 830 -81.28 -102.18 -20.36
C HIS A 830 -80.80 -101.91 -18.92
N CYS A 831 -80.01 -100.83 -18.84
CA CYS A 831 -80.04 -99.74 -17.87
C CYS A 831 -79.69 -100.03 -16.40
N SER A 832 -78.51 -99.52 -16.02
CA SER A 832 -78.45 -98.53 -14.93
C SER A 832 -77.78 -97.26 -15.45
N LEU A 833 -78.60 -96.21 -15.55
CA LEU A 833 -78.22 -94.81 -15.61
C LEU A 833 -77.72 -94.37 -14.23
N SER A 834 -76.62 -93.62 -14.20
CA SER A 834 -76.35 -92.41 -13.38
C SER A 834 -74.83 -92.25 -13.23
N SER A 835 -74.18 -91.10 -13.39
CA SER A 835 -74.58 -89.74 -13.74
C SER A 835 -73.30 -88.90 -13.98
N ALA A 836 -73.43 -87.91 -14.86
CA ALA A 836 -72.75 -86.59 -14.87
C ALA A 836 -71.23 -86.51 -15.10
N SER A 837 -70.72 -85.94 -16.20
CA SER A 837 -70.71 -84.50 -16.59
C SER A 837 -70.02 -83.61 -15.54
N THR A 838 -68.89 -82.94 -15.79
CA THR A 838 -68.81 -81.67 -16.54
C THR A 838 -67.37 -81.11 -16.54
N LEU A 839 -67.07 -80.34 -17.58
CA LEU A 839 -66.24 -79.13 -17.64
C LEU A 839 -65.26 -78.77 -16.49
N SER A 840 -64.00 -78.55 -16.89
CA SER A 840 -63.25 -77.28 -16.71
C SER A 840 -63.12 -76.66 -15.30
N ARG A 841 -61.92 -76.73 -14.70
CA ARG A 841 -60.93 -75.62 -14.52
C ARG A 841 -59.78 -76.02 -13.57
N TYR A 842 -58.59 -75.53 -13.91
CA TYR A 842 -57.45 -75.11 -13.06
C TYR A 842 -56.74 -76.05 -12.05
N SER A 843 -55.43 -76.19 -12.33
CA SER A 843 -54.21 -76.22 -11.48
C SER A 843 -53.87 -77.36 -10.48
N HIS A 844 -52.63 -77.87 -10.72
CA HIS A 844 -51.53 -78.23 -9.80
C HIS A 844 -51.36 -79.64 -9.16
N GLN A 845 -50.15 -80.19 -9.45
CA GLN A 845 -49.16 -80.92 -8.62
C GLN A 845 -49.39 -82.34 -8.04
N HIS A 846 -48.51 -83.25 -8.52
CA HIS A 846 -47.48 -84.05 -7.79
C HIS A 846 -47.64 -85.54 -7.35
N PHE A 847 -46.53 -86.27 -7.65
CA PHE A 847 -45.91 -87.52 -7.11
C PHE A 847 -46.58 -88.89 -7.42
N LEU A 848 -45.90 -90.04 -7.62
CA LEU A 848 -44.68 -90.64 -7.03
C LEU A 848 -43.99 -91.71 -7.94
N LYS A 849 -42.65 -91.87 -7.77
CA LYS A 849 -41.79 -93.11 -7.67
C LYS A 849 -41.74 -94.12 -8.85
N THR A 850 -40.63 -94.78 -9.24
CA THR A 850 -39.30 -95.05 -8.63
C THR A 850 -38.32 -95.74 -9.63
N ASN A 851 -37.01 -95.52 -9.42
CA ASN A 851 -35.82 -96.38 -9.64
C ASN A 851 -35.28 -96.71 -11.06
N LEU A 852 -34.02 -96.33 -11.37
CA LEU A 852 -32.83 -97.22 -11.32
C LEU A 852 -31.48 -96.51 -11.60
N MET A 853 -30.48 -96.82 -10.76
CA MET A 853 -28.99 -96.84 -10.90
C MET A 853 -28.15 -95.66 -11.46
N GLY A 854 -27.27 -95.12 -10.60
CA GLY A 854 -26.11 -94.28 -10.96
C GLY A 854 -24.97 -94.38 -9.93
N ASN A 855 -23.72 -94.53 -10.41
CA ASN A 855 -22.47 -94.51 -9.64
C ASN A 855 -21.82 -93.11 -9.80
N LYS A 856 -21.72 -92.28 -8.75
CA LYS A 856 -20.70 -92.19 -7.67
C LYS A 856 -19.34 -91.59 -8.10
N ILE A 857 -19.25 -90.24 -8.08
CA ILE A 857 -18.10 -89.51 -7.52
C ILE A 857 -18.66 -88.40 -6.61
N THR A 858 -18.32 -88.47 -5.33
CA THR A 858 -18.87 -87.72 -4.20
C THR A 858 -18.00 -86.51 -3.84
N ARG A 859 -18.56 -85.30 -3.85
CA ARG A 859 -18.19 -84.25 -2.87
C ARG A 859 -19.36 -83.32 -2.61
N ARG A 860 -19.66 -83.18 -1.32
CA ARG A 860 -20.95 -82.80 -0.72
C ARG A 860 -20.93 -81.32 -0.34
N ILE A 861 -22.02 -80.64 -0.66
CA ILE A 861 -22.38 -79.27 -0.26
C ILE A 861 -22.46 -79.16 1.26
N GLN A 862 -21.92 -78.07 1.82
CA GLN A 862 -22.52 -77.39 2.97
C GLN A 862 -22.35 -75.87 2.82
N ARG A 863 -23.49 -75.18 2.91
CA ARG A 863 -23.60 -73.72 3.09
C ARG A 863 -23.36 -73.42 4.58
N PRO A 864 -22.54 -72.42 4.92
CA PRO A 864 -22.80 -71.62 6.12
C PRO A 864 -22.49 -70.12 5.84
N LYS A 865 -22.89 -69.08 6.57
CA LYS A 865 -23.82 -68.78 7.69
C LYS A 865 -23.70 -67.25 7.82
N THR A 866 -24.78 -66.50 7.95
CA THR A 866 -24.72 -65.17 8.57
C THR A 866 -24.63 -65.36 10.08
N VAL A 867 -23.51 -64.95 10.69
CA VAL A 867 -23.40 -64.73 12.15
C VAL A 867 -22.54 -63.48 12.39
N PRO A 868 -23.00 -62.55 13.25
CA PRO A 868 -22.31 -61.31 13.62
C PRO A 868 -21.25 -61.57 14.69
N ILE A 869 -20.10 -60.87 14.67
CA ILE A 869 -19.20 -60.80 15.85
C ILE A 869 -18.20 -59.63 15.75
N LYS A 870 -18.43 -58.68 16.67
CA LYS A 870 -17.49 -58.03 17.60
C LYS A 870 -16.46 -57.01 17.09
N HIS A 871 -16.71 -55.76 17.53
CA HIS A 871 -15.68 -54.90 18.11
C HIS A 871 -14.62 -55.69 18.89
N LYS A 872 -13.34 -55.45 18.57
CA LYS A 872 -12.27 -55.45 19.56
C LYS A 872 -11.63 -54.06 19.55
N LYS A 873 -12.10 -53.20 20.47
CA LYS A 873 -11.21 -52.26 21.15
C LYS A 873 -10.13 -53.11 21.81
N ARG A 874 -8.86 -52.89 21.46
CA ARG A 874 -7.74 -53.31 22.30
C ARG A 874 -7.34 -52.11 23.16
N THR A 875 -8.09 -51.92 24.22
CA THR A 875 -7.57 -51.36 25.47
C THR A 875 -7.06 -52.55 26.27
N ASP A 876 -5.75 -52.75 26.32
CA ASP A 876 -5.12 -53.47 27.41
C ASP A 876 -4.61 -52.41 28.39
N LYS A 877 -5.27 -52.33 29.55
CA LYS A 877 -4.75 -51.71 30.76
C LYS A 877 -4.45 -52.85 31.75
N VAL A 878 -3.38 -52.62 32.51
CA VAL A 878 -3.01 -53.23 33.81
C VAL A 878 -2.11 -54.47 33.75
N PHE A 879 -0.84 -54.35 34.15
CA PHE A 879 -0.35 -54.62 35.52
C PHE A 879 1.07 -54.05 35.74
N LEU A 880 1.26 -53.37 36.88
CA LEU A 880 2.55 -53.09 37.56
C LEU A 880 3.11 -54.40 38.16
N PRO A 881 4.44 -54.54 38.31
CA PRO A 881 5.14 -54.20 39.59
C PRO A 881 6.48 -53.43 39.37
N ASN A 882 6.78 -52.38 40.16
CA ASN A 882 7.70 -52.32 41.33
C ASN A 882 9.11 -52.93 41.07
N VAL A 883 10.29 -52.35 41.37
CA VAL A 883 10.84 -51.28 42.25
C VAL A 883 12.37 -51.22 41.89
N THR A 884 13.05 -50.07 41.70
CA THR A 884 13.93 -49.33 42.67
C THR A 884 14.59 -48.10 42.00
N GLY A 885 14.82 -47.04 42.80
CA GLY A 885 15.72 -45.85 42.74
C GLY A 885 16.45 -45.45 41.44
N ASP A 886 16.57 -44.17 41.07
CA ASP A 886 17.05 -43.08 41.94
C ASP A 886 16.47 -41.69 41.65
N VAL A 887 16.39 -40.96 42.77
CA VAL A 887 16.24 -39.53 43.04
C VAL A 887 17.17 -38.70 42.12
N GLN A 888 16.74 -37.57 41.53
CA GLN A 888 16.93 -36.25 42.17
C GLN A 888 15.96 -35.18 41.64
N LEU A 889 15.13 -34.73 42.58
CA LEU A 889 14.75 -33.34 42.74
C LEU A 889 16.00 -32.45 42.74
N THR A 890 15.96 -31.36 41.98
CA THR A 890 16.47 -30.07 42.47
C THR A 890 15.34 -29.06 42.36
N ALA A 891 14.63 -28.91 43.49
CA ALA A 891 13.98 -27.66 43.80
C ALA A 891 15.06 -26.56 43.87
N PHE A 892 14.83 -25.46 43.16
CA PHE A 892 15.22 -24.15 43.68
C PHE A 892 13.94 -23.38 43.97
N GLN A 893 13.69 -23.30 45.27
CA GLN A 893 12.68 -22.52 45.93
C GLN A 893 13.23 -21.10 46.09
N VAL A 894 12.60 -20.09 45.46
CA VAL A 894 12.69 -18.70 45.94
C VAL A 894 11.32 -18.03 45.82
N GLN A 895 10.63 -18.07 46.96
CA GLN A 895 9.84 -16.99 47.57
C GLN A 895 8.90 -16.16 46.68
N THR A 896 7.69 -16.68 46.47
CA THR A 896 6.50 -15.84 46.56
C THR A 896 6.33 -15.34 48.00
N ALA A 897 6.46 -14.04 48.20
CA ALA A 897 5.97 -13.31 49.37
C ALA A 897 4.91 -12.29 48.93
N PRO A 898 3.94 -11.96 49.81
CA PRO A 898 2.55 -11.75 49.41
C PRO A 898 2.23 -10.28 49.11
N SER A 899 1.44 -10.05 48.06
CA SER A 899 0.72 -8.81 47.87
C SER A 899 -0.36 -8.67 48.95
N ARG A 900 -0.03 -7.92 50.00
CA ARG A 900 -1.03 -7.35 50.91
C ARG A 900 -1.77 -6.25 50.17
N ILE A 901 -3.01 -6.54 49.83
CA ILE A 901 -4.07 -5.55 49.68
C ILE A 901 -4.30 -4.90 51.06
N PRO A 902 -4.55 -3.58 51.10
CA PRO A 902 -5.62 -3.08 51.92
C PRO A 902 -6.63 -2.34 51.03
N PHE A 903 -7.84 -2.90 50.98
CA PHE A 903 -9.05 -2.14 50.71
C PHE A 903 -9.23 -1.17 51.88
N GLY A 904 -9.40 0.10 51.54
CA GLY A 904 -9.92 1.13 52.43
C GLY A 904 -10.85 2.01 51.62
N SER A 905 -12.12 1.62 51.57
CA SER A 905 -13.22 2.52 51.23
C SER A 905 -13.50 3.40 52.44
N ASP A 906 -13.58 4.72 52.25
CA ASP A 906 -14.39 5.68 53.02
C ASP A 906 -14.27 7.04 52.29
N CYS A 907 -15.34 7.53 51.65
CA CYS A 907 -16.42 8.36 52.19
C CYS A 907 -16.09 9.87 52.27
N PHE A 908 -16.89 10.65 51.52
CA PHE A 908 -17.20 12.09 51.67
C PHE A 908 -16.06 13.12 51.61
N SER A 909 -16.04 13.91 50.53
CA SER A 909 -16.07 15.40 50.46
C SER A 909 -15.86 15.85 49.01
#